data_AF-M0BJR1-F1
#
_entry.id   AF-M0BJR1-F1
#
_cell.length_a   1.000
_cell.length_b   1.000
_cell.length_c   1.000
_cell.angle_alpha   90.00
_cell.angle_beta   90.00
_cell.angle_gamma   90.00
#
_symmetry.space_group_name_H-M   'P 1'
#
loop_
_entity.id
_entity.type
_entity.pdbx_description
1 polymer ?
#
loop_
_entity_poly.entity_id
_entity_poly.type
_entity_poly.pdbx_seq_one_letter_code
_entity_poly.pdbx_strand_id
1 'polypeptide(L)'
;MQLDLGAHYVLVDDVDASDTADWNDGRGFDPVGATTKFSGTFDGDGHVVDGLVIDRPDSEHVGLFGVLSGSLSNARVRDATVTGDRGVGTLVGYLTGSVDESAASGTVSGTDDAGGLVGQTQSGAAITDSHAATTVTGESTVGGLVGSLVDLATVEGSFATGEVSGDIGGGLVGSAGGWATVTDAYWNVGTTGQPTSGGDAVGLTTDEMTGANATEFMDGLALESTWIALDGEYPALSGEVTSYDLSLASDEIAVDGGSTDATVIVGLRDGTTATATTTSTYATGGNVSVDGDGTATADAYGPDTVTAAAGGYSDAVAVIALDADYEITFTDVPATAAAGGSYWINATVRNVGNDQGADNVSLAFDGATIFDQSTTVGAGATESIAFEYTVPEDTATGSVALDATTPHDDATRSVHVNGYETLSGTITDGVTGKALSNRNVTVADGAGTRTVTTNASGAYSIEVHNASTAIVSASSRTSWGNGSVAIANSSTTTIRNATTLDLALFQTLPGSGTASDPFRIDTAAELQTISQDLAANYTLVGDIDASGTAVWNDGAGFDPLGGSSTTEFSGTFDGDGHEIEGLTIDRPGSDYVGLFGEAVGIVDDVAIANASVVGNDDVAGLVGFGHEDAEVRNATVSGSVRGTTRVGGIAGQADLPLTNVSVTADVNGTDVVGGLAGIVGSDRIDRSWASGTVTGTDAKIGGLVGNVRNAEITDSWASGDVVVDGDAFDVGGLVGYVDVGSGISNVSATGDVVAPGGDEVGGLVGHHNARIVSNAWASGNVTGNESVGGLFGYAFHSSDSYATGAVTGNASLGGAIGTNSSYATISSVYWDVNATGKNSSAGNATGLTTAQLTGATVNGSLAGFDFERAWTATDGYPRLQTEVESVDLSVDDAALRPGETADATVAIDLVSGDTATATTVANYTSTAPGVATVDGGEIVARGAGSATITATVAGLNASADVRVAARLSTDDGDDDNQPARELNVSVVDLAPEDANFTVGKPVTIDVMVVNDGVATAEYAVVLSLNGTAVATESGTVEAGSTTAVELSHAFDEPGTYTLSVADRSFDVTVESERSGPSDDGDSTDSFGSAGSDDFAGDSRSSGDASPGFGVLGAVVALLAVAAATRRR
;
A
#
# COMPACT_ATOMS: atom_id res chain seq x y z
N MET A 1 30.81 26.92 36.23
CA MET A 1 29.63 26.03 36.33
C MET A 1 29.72 25.04 37.48
N GLN A 2 30.72 24.14 37.56
CA GLN A 2 30.80 23.08 38.61
C GLN A 2 30.60 23.50 40.09
N LEU A 3 30.70 24.78 40.46
CA LEU A 3 30.42 25.28 41.83
C LEU A 3 28.93 25.41 42.17
N ASP A 4 28.05 25.54 41.17
CA ASP A 4 26.59 25.56 41.33
C ASP A 4 25.93 24.98 40.08
N LEU A 5 25.53 23.72 40.16
CA LEU A 5 24.98 22.94 39.04
C LEU A 5 23.48 23.18 38.83
N GLY A 6 22.83 23.99 39.67
CA GLY A 6 21.42 24.40 39.54
C GLY A 6 21.23 25.86 39.12
N ALA A 7 22.31 26.59 38.84
CA ALA A 7 22.26 28.00 38.48
C ALA A 7 22.03 28.22 36.97
N HIS A 8 21.50 29.40 36.64
CA HIS A 8 21.40 29.89 35.26
C HIS A 8 22.74 30.48 34.81
N TYR A 9 23.20 30.10 33.62
CA TYR A 9 24.41 30.59 32.97
C TYR A 9 24.07 31.10 31.58
N VAL A 10 24.76 32.17 31.15
CA VAL A 10 24.71 32.70 29.79
C VAL A 10 26.14 33.02 29.34
N LEU A 11 26.48 32.76 28.08
CA LEU A 11 27.70 33.30 27.47
C LEU A 11 27.52 34.80 27.17
N VAL A 12 28.62 35.54 26.99
CA VAL A 12 28.60 37.01 26.79
C VAL A 12 29.67 37.51 25.82
N ASP A 13 30.45 36.58 25.28
CA ASP A 13 31.56 36.71 24.34
C ASP A 13 31.91 35.28 23.89
N ASP A 14 32.62 35.13 22.78
CA ASP A 14 33.07 33.81 22.32
C ASP A 14 34.23 33.28 23.18
N VAL A 15 34.38 31.95 23.24
CA VAL A 15 35.29 31.26 24.17
C VAL A 15 36.28 30.38 23.41
N ASP A 16 37.51 30.87 23.25
CA ASP A 16 38.66 30.04 22.89
C ASP A 16 38.90 29.02 24.01
N ALA A 17 38.65 27.75 23.71
CA ALA A 17 38.85 26.60 24.57
C ALA A 17 40.05 25.74 24.13
N SER A 18 40.86 26.16 23.16
CA SER A 18 42.02 25.40 22.66
C SER A 18 43.06 25.11 23.76
N ASP A 19 43.19 26.04 24.72
CA ASP A 19 43.98 25.91 25.96
C ASP A 19 43.60 24.66 26.79
N THR A 20 42.39 24.11 26.61
CA THR A 20 41.90 22.96 27.39
C THR A 20 42.67 21.67 27.15
N ALA A 21 43.34 21.50 26.00
CA ALA A 21 44.08 20.28 25.65
C ALA A 21 45.15 19.89 26.69
N ASP A 22 45.84 20.89 27.27
CA ASP A 22 46.86 20.68 28.32
C ASP A 22 46.27 20.51 29.74
N TRP A 23 44.94 20.60 29.92
CA TRP A 23 44.29 20.54 31.24
C TRP A 23 44.20 19.11 31.78
N ASN A 24 44.05 18.99 33.10
CA ASN A 24 43.79 17.72 33.80
C ASN A 24 44.81 16.61 33.49
N ASP A 25 46.10 16.96 33.51
CA ASP A 25 47.24 16.10 33.14
C ASP A 25 47.17 15.56 31.69
N GLY A 26 46.63 16.36 30.76
CA GLY A 26 46.49 16.05 29.33
C GLY A 26 45.19 15.34 28.96
N ARG A 27 44.20 15.30 29.86
CA ARG A 27 42.87 14.71 29.62
C ARG A 27 41.86 15.69 29.00
N GLY A 28 42.20 16.96 28.82
CA GLY A 28 41.23 17.95 28.33
C GLY A 28 40.26 18.49 29.40
N PHE A 29 39.31 19.33 28.98
CA PHE A 29 38.26 19.95 29.80
C PHE A 29 37.46 18.94 30.64
N ASP A 30 36.95 19.34 31.81
CA ASP A 30 36.26 18.43 32.75
C ASP A 30 34.72 18.55 32.64
N PRO A 31 34.02 17.54 32.06
CA PRO A 31 32.61 17.67 31.65
C PRO A 31 31.69 18.18 32.76
N VAL A 32 30.88 19.18 32.44
CA VAL A 32 29.98 19.80 33.42
C VAL A 32 28.92 18.79 33.84
N GLY A 33 28.96 18.40 35.11
CA GLY A 33 27.96 17.51 35.71
C GLY A 33 28.26 16.01 35.64
N ALA A 34 29.46 15.59 35.20
CA ALA A 34 29.85 14.16 35.14
C ALA A 34 29.67 13.39 36.47
N THR A 35 29.80 14.06 37.62
CA THR A 35 29.64 13.43 38.96
C THR A 35 28.33 13.78 39.66
N THR A 36 27.54 14.71 39.13
CA THR A 36 26.25 15.17 39.65
C THR A 36 25.59 15.98 38.53
N LYS A 37 24.44 15.53 38.02
CA LYS A 37 23.82 16.12 36.83
C LYS A 37 23.60 17.62 36.93
N PHE A 38 23.88 18.34 35.84
CA PHE A 38 23.55 19.75 35.72
C PHE A 38 22.02 19.91 35.57
N SER A 39 21.40 20.73 36.39
CA SER A 39 19.94 20.96 36.42
C SER A 39 19.57 22.45 36.46
N GLY A 40 20.52 23.32 36.09
CA GLY A 40 20.28 24.74 35.88
C GLY A 40 19.81 25.01 34.45
N THR A 41 20.17 26.18 33.91
CA THR A 41 20.06 26.43 32.46
C THR A 41 21.38 26.95 31.93
N PHE A 42 21.71 26.63 30.69
CA PHE A 42 22.82 27.22 29.97
C PHE A 42 22.31 27.79 28.65
N ASP A 43 22.55 29.09 28.45
CA ASP A 43 22.14 29.81 27.25
C ASP A 43 23.42 30.31 26.55
N GLY A 44 23.61 29.93 25.29
CA GLY A 44 24.77 30.36 24.52
C GLY A 44 24.67 31.80 24.02
N ASP A 45 23.48 32.41 23.94
CA ASP A 45 23.27 33.73 23.31
C ASP A 45 23.91 33.81 21.88
N GLY A 46 23.96 32.65 21.21
CA GLY A 46 24.62 32.37 19.92
C GLY A 46 26.15 32.30 19.94
N HIS A 47 26.81 32.47 21.10
CA HIS A 47 28.27 32.49 21.20
C HIS A 47 28.92 31.11 21.04
N VAL A 48 30.13 31.12 20.46
CA VAL A 48 30.89 29.92 20.09
C VAL A 48 31.91 29.56 21.16
N VAL A 49 31.96 28.27 21.53
CA VAL A 49 33.08 27.64 22.25
C VAL A 49 33.95 26.93 21.22
N ASP A 50 35.17 27.40 21.02
CA ASP A 50 36.05 27.03 19.91
C ASP A 50 37.22 26.12 20.38
N GLY A 51 37.50 25.04 19.67
CA GLY A 51 38.67 24.19 19.93
C GLY A 51 38.59 23.38 21.24
N LEU A 52 37.40 23.01 21.69
CA LEU A 52 37.18 22.27 22.95
C LEU A 52 37.77 20.84 22.88
N VAL A 53 38.73 20.53 23.75
CA VAL A 53 39.36 19.18 23.81
C VAL A 53 38.97 18.45 25.10
N ILE A 54 38.51 17.19 24.96
CA ILE A 54 38.17 16.27 26.05
C ILE A 54 38.69 14.87 25.67
N ASP A 55 39.73 14.38 26.34
CA ASP A 55 40.30 13.04 26.13
C ASP A 55 40.08 12.14 27.36
N ARG A 56 38.98 11.38 27.36
CA ARG A 56 38.56 10.51 28.48
C ARG A 56 38.08 9.12 28.01
N PRO A 57 38.88 8.34 27.27
CA PRO A 57 38.49 7.03 26.73
C PRO A 57 38.12 5.97 27.79
N ASP A 58 38.44 6.18 29.07
CA ASP A 58 38.01 5.32 30.18
C ASP A 58 36.75 5.87 30.92
N SER A 59 35.85 6.61 30.26
CA SER A 59 34.76 7.33 30.95
C SER A 59 33.45 7.40 30.17
N GLU A 60 32.37 7.08 30.87
CA GLU A 60 30.99 7.25 30.42
C GLU A 60 30.53 8.72 30.51
N HIS A 61 29.55 9.10 29.69
CA HIS A 61 28.83 10.37 29.73
C HIS A 61 29.77 11.58 29.54
N VAL A 62 30.31 11.71 28.32
CA VAL A 62 31.38 12.66 27.98
C VAL A 62 30.91 13.67 26.93
N GLY A 63 31.18 14.95 27.20
CA GLY A 63 30.82 16.12 26.38
C GLY A 63 31.14 17.42 27.12
N LEU A 64 30.77 18.58 26.58
CA LEU A 64 30.83 19.85 27.34
C LEU A 64 30.04 19.73 28.66
N PHE A 65 28.88 19.07 28.61
CA PHE A 65 28.14 18.56 29.75
C PHE A 65 28.24 17.03 29.79
N GLY A 66 28.58 16.46 30.95
CA GLY A 66 28.58 15.02 31.11
C GLY A 66 27.14 14.49 31.23
N VAL A 67 26.38 15.05 32.17
CA VAL A 67 24.95 14.73 32.35
C VAL A 67 24.13 16.02 32.46
N LEU A 68 23.26 16.25 31.48
CA LEU A 68 22.34 17.39 31.40
C LEU A 68 20.92 16.97 31.78
N SER A 69 20.32 17.66 32.75
CA SER A 69 18.94 17.48 33.23
C SER A 69 18.18 18.80 33.38
N GLY A 70 18.79 19.89 32.96
CA GLY A 70 18.17 21.20 32.80
C GLY A 70 17.87 21.48 31.33
N SER A 71 17.88 22.75 30.95
CA SER A 71 17.85 23.15 29.53
C SER A 71 19.20 23.71 29.09
N LEU A 72 19.51 23.49 27.81
CA LEU A 72 20.64 24.05 27.10
C LEU A 72 20.10 24.65 25.80
N SER A 73 20.28 25.97 25.61
CA SER A 73 19.78 26.71 24.44
C SER A 73 20.90 27.49 23.77
N ASN A 74 20.77 27.80 22.48
CA ASN A 74 21.64 28.74 21.74
C ASN A 74 23.16 28.41 21.78
N ALA A 75 23.54 27.18 22.13
CA ALA A 75 24.94 26.83 22.32
C ALA A 75 25.60 26.50 20.98
N ARG A 76 26.84 26.94 20.78
CA ARG A 76 27.67 26.60 19.61
C ARG A 76 29.00 26.05 20.08
N VAL A 77 29.39 24.87 19.60
CA VAL A 77 30.74 24.32 19.79
C VAL A 77 31.34 24.06 18.42
N ARG A 78 32.51 24.64 18.13
CA ARG A 78 33.23 24.46 16.86
C ARG A 78 34.59 23.80 17.11
N ASP A 79 35.04 22.99 16.14
CA ASP A 79 36.37 22.36 16.10
C ASP A 79 36.73 21.56 17.36
N ALA A 80 35.73 20.90 17.97
CA ALA A 80 35.95 20.09 19.15
C ALA A 80 36.67 18.77 18.87
N THR A 81 37.25 18.18 19.92
CA THR A 81 37.79 16.82 19.92
C THR A 81 37.38 16.13 21.22
N VAL A 82 36.44 15.18 21.14
CA VAL A 82 35.82 14.55 22.31
C VAL A 82 35.96 13.02 22.25
N THR A 83 36.84 12.46 23.08
CA THR A 83 37.02 11.02 23.29
C THR A 83 36.34 10.58 24.59
N GLY A 84 35.49 9.56 24.53
CA GLY A 84 34.84 8.92 25.68
C GLY A 84 34.74 7.40 25.54
N ASP A 85 34.04 6.75 26.47
CA ASP A 85 33.72 5.31 26.42
C ASP A 85 32.26 5.11 25.96
N ARG A 86 31.28 5.28 26.86
CA ARG A 86 29.84 5.20 26.53
C ARG A 86 29.12 6.54 26.65
N GLY A 87 28.23 6.88 25.73
CA GLY A 87 27.42 8.10 25.81
C GLY A 87 28.30 9.32 25.58
N VAL A 88 28.79 9.48 24.36
CA VAL A 88 29.78 10.50 23.98
C VAL A 88 29.16 11.46 22.98
N GLY A 89 29.15 12.76 23.28
CA GLY A 89 28.70 13.77 22.32
C GLY A 89 29.22 15.16 22.63
N THR A 90 29.33 16.00 21.61
CA THR A 90 30.05 17.28 21.70
C THR A 90 29.47 18.21 22.78
N LEU A 91 28.14 18.37 22.81
CA LEU A 91 27.47 19.16 23.85
C LEU A 91 27.16 18.31 25.09
N VAL A 92 26.61 17.11 24.92
CA VAL A 92 26.03 16.32 26.02
C VAL A 92 26.38 14.84 25.92
N GLY A 93 26.93 14.26 26.98
CA GLY A 93 27.09 12.80 27.09
C GLY A 93 25.77 12.06 27.36
N TYR A 94 25.07 12.45 28.43
CA TYR A 94 23.74 11.91 28.80
C TYR A 94 22.69 13.00 28.99
N LEU A 95 21.61 12.95 28.20
CA LEU A 95 20.54 13.95 28.22
C LEU A 95 19.27 13.42 28.92
N THR A 96 18.87 14.10 30.01
CA THR A 96 17.60 13.89 30.73
C THR A 96 16.81 15.22 30.85
N GLY A 97 16.98 16.10 29.87
CA GLY A 97 16.47 17.48 29.83
C GLY A 97 16.28 17.93 28.38
N SER A 98 16.48 19.21 28.08
CA SER A 98 16.37 19.73 26.70
C SER A 98 17.68 20.29 26.15
N VAL A 99 17.88 20.08 24.84
CA VAL A 99 18.84 20.78 23.98
C VAL A 99 18.03 21.48 22.88
N ASP A 100 18.30 22.76 22.64
CA ASP A 100 17.40 23.66 21.91
C ASP A 100 18.21 24.70 21.11
N GLU A 101 17.82 25.04 19.88
CA GLU A 101 18.52 25.99 18.99
C GLU A 101 20.06 25.86 19.03
N SER A 102 20.63 24.64 18.90
CA SER A 102 22.04 24.35 19.27
C SER A 102 22.86 23.58 18.24
N ALA A 103 24.18 23.80 18.22
CA ALA A 103 25.08 23.22 17.22
C ALA A 103 26.40 22.66 17.76
N ALA A 104 26.93 21.67 17.02
CA ALA A 104 28.27 21.13 17.19
C ALA A 104 28.99 20.86 15.85
N SER A 105 30.31 21.06 15.84
CA SER A 105 31.22 20.52 14.83
C SER A 105 32.58 20.14 15.43
N GLY A 106 33.34 19.31 14.71
CA GLY A 106 34.61 18.76 15.14
C GLY A 106 34.63 17.23 15.05
N THR A 107 35.19 16.56 16.05
CA THR A 107 35.35 15.10 16.10
C THR A 107 34.88 14.49 17.42
N VAL A 108 34.14 13.39 17.34
CA VAL A 108 33.68 12.56 18.47
C VAL A 108 34.19 11.13 18.28
N SER A 109 34.72 10.54 19.34
CA SER A 109 35.21 9.16 19.38
C SER A 109 34.68 8.46 20.64
N GLY A 110 33.91 7.38 20.50
CA GLY A 110 33.36 6.60 21.62
C GLY A 110 33.27 5.11 21.34
N THR A 111 33.16 4.28 22.38
CA THR A 111 32.91 2.84 22.25
C THR A 111 31.43 2.57 21.93
N ASP A 112 30.54 3.12 22.77
CA ASP A 112 29.07 2.93 22.74
C ASP A 112 28.35 4.29 22.73
N ASP A 113 27.18 4.36 22.09
CA ASP A 113 26.29 5.53 22.06
C ASP A 113 27.03 6.86 21.76
N ALA A 114 27.73 6.95 20.63
CA ALA A 114 28.41 8.17 20.21
C ALA A 114 27.53 9.00 19.27
N GLY A 115 27.37 10.30 19.55
CA GLY A 115 26.54 11.21 18.77
C GLY A 115 27.20 12.56 18.50
N GLY A 116 27.01 13.14 17.32
CA GLY A 116 27.69 14.39 16.96
C GLY A 116 27.32 15.60 17.84
N LEU A 117 26.10 15.59 18.41
CA LEU A 117 25.61 16.58 19.37
C LEU A 117 25.43 15.97 20.78
N VAL A 118 24.74 14.82 20.85
CA VAL A 118 24.31 14.15 22.10
C VAL A 118 24.63 12.66 22.05
N GLY A 119 25.35 12.12 23.04
CA GLY A 119 25.68 10.69 23.11
C GLY A 119 24.45 9.79 23.30
N GLN A 120 23.84 9.86 24.49
CA GLN A 120 22.66 9.07 24.85
C GLN A 120 21.58 9.91 25.53
N THR A 121 20.30 9.57 25.32
CA THR A 121 19.17 10.22 26.01
C THR A 121 18.53 9.36 27.12
N GLN A 122 17.64 9.99 27.88
CA GLN A 122 16.71 9.36 28.81
C GLN A 122 15.27 9.70 28.40
N SER A 123 14.33 8.82 28.74
CA SER A 123 12.90 9.01 28.52
C SER A 123 12.41 10.39 28.99
N GLY A 124 11.74 11.14 28.11
CA GLY A 124 11.31 12.52 28.33
C GLY A 124 12.36 13.60 28.05
N ALA A 125 13.51 13.26 27.45
CA ALA A 125 14.45 14.23 26.89
C ALA A 125 13.96 14.79 25.55
N ALA A 126 14.36 16.02 25.21
CA ALA A 126 14.02 16.68 23.95
C ALA A 126 15.25 17.31 23.28
N ILE A 127 15.33 17.20 21.96
CA ILE A 127 16.32 17.86 21.12
C ILE A 127 15.55 18.58 20.01
N THR A 128 15.56 19.92 20.04
CA THR A 128 14.79 20.80 19.15
C THR A 128 15.72 21.74 18.38
N ASP A 129 15.38 22.03 17.12
CA ASP A 129 16.03 23.05 16.27
C ASP A 129 17.58 22.99 16.33
N SER A 130 18.18 21.82 16.17
CA SER A 130 19.60 21.60 16.43
C SER A 130 20.32 20.83 15.32
N HIS A 131 21.61 21.12 15.07
CA HIS A 131 22.38 20.41 14.04
C HIS A 131 23.81 19.98 14.42
N ALA A 132 24.32 18.95 13.76
CA ALA A 132 25.69 18.46 13.93
C ALA A 132 26.43 18.27 12.60
N ALA A 133 27.55 18.99 12.47
CA ALA A 133 28.58 18.81 11.44
C ALA A 133 29.85 18.15 12.04
N THR A 134 29.63 17.20 12.95
CA THR A 134 30.68 16.51 13.72
C THR A 134 31.00 15.17 13.06
N THR A 135 32.28 14.85 12.81
CA THR A 135 32.68 13.49 12.44
C THR A 135 32.58 12.58 13.67
N VAL A 136 31.76 11.54 13.59
CA VAL A 136 31.49 10.59 14.69
C VAL A 136 32.11 9.24 14.36
N THR A 137 33.00 8.74 15.22
CA THR A 137 33.59 7.41 15.12
C THR A 137 33.29 6.60 16.38
N GLY A 138 32.99 5.31 16.23
CA GLY A 138 32.91 4.41 17.37
C GLY A 138 32.86 2.93 17.02
N GLU A 139 32.79 2.07 18.04
CA GLU A 139 32.75 0.61 17.85
C GLU A 139 31.31 0.11 17.63
N SER A 140 30.34 0.62 18.39
CA SER A 140 28.97 0.10 18.47
C SER A 140 27.96 1.10 17.84
N THR A 141 26.90 1.48 18.57
CA THR A 141 25.90 2.48 18.16
C THR A 141 26.50 3.88 17.97
N VAL A 142 26.40 4.42 16.75
CA VAL A 142 26.88 5.77 16.41
C VAL A 142 25.88 6.54 15.53
N GLY A 143 25.70 7.84 15.77
CA GLY A 143 24.76 8.66 15.01
C GLY A 143 25.22 10.10 14.74
N GLY A 144 24.83 10.67 13.60
CA GLY A 144 25.30 12.01 13.19
C GLY A 144 24.89 13.13 14.15
N LEU A 145 23.69 13.10 14.70
CA LEU A 145 23.21 14.01 15.75
C LEU A 145 23.20 13.33 17.13
N VAL A 146 22.61 12.12 17.22
CA VAL A 146 22.35 11.41 18.48
C VAL A 146 22.86 9.96 18.40
N GLY A 147 23.62 9.50 19.39
CA GLY A 147 24.05 8.10 19.44
C GLY A 147 22.87 7.16 19.73
N SER A 148 22.31 7.25 20.94
CA SER A 148 21.15 6.44 21.37
C SER A 148 20.00 7.31 21.90
N LEU A 149 18.86 7.24 21.22
CA LEU A 149 17.61 7.94 21.52
C LEU A 149 16.60 6.96 22.14
N VAL A 150 16.39 6.99 23.46
CA VAL A 150 15.54 6.00 24.15
C VAL A 150 14.05 6.38 24.15
N ASP A 151 13.19 5.41 24.50
CA ASP A 151 11.72 5.55 24.52
C ASP A 151 11.21 6.84 25.18
N LEU A 152 10.29 7.53 24.50
CA LEU A 152 9.70 8.83 24.85
C LEU A 152 10.70 10.00 24.93
N ALA A 153 11.90 9.87 24.34
CA ALA A 153 12.71 11.02 23.97
C ALA A 153 12.35 11.52 22.56
N THR A 154 12.53 12.82 22.31
CA THR A 154 12.16 13.46 21.04
C THR A 154 13.35 14.11 20.32
N VAL A 155 13.33 14.05 18.99
CA VAL A 155 14.16 14.85 18.08
C VAL A 155 13.23 15.54 17.08
N GLU A 156 13.29 16.87 17.00
CA GLU A 156 12.35 17.69 16.23
C GLU A 156 13.12 18.84 15.54
N GLY A 157 12.81 19.16 14.28
CA GLY A 157 13.39 20.30 13.56
C GLY A 157 14.93 20.27 13.41
N SER A 158 15.55 19.08 13.31
CA SER A 158 16.99 18.90 13.59
C SER A 158 17.73 18.07 12.54
N PHE A 159 19.01 18.34 12.25
CA PHE A 159 19.73 17.66 11.16
C PHE A 159 21.22 17.32 11.38
N ALA A 160 21.76 16.38 10.58
CA ALA A 160 23.16 15.96 10.63
C ALA A 160 23.85 15.89 9.26
N THR A 161 25.12 16.30 9.22
CA THR A 161 25.95 16.35 7.98
C THR A 161 27.37 15.82 8.15
N GLY A 162 27.84 15.55 9.36
CA GLY A 162 29.20 15.01 9.60
C GLY A 162 29.33 13.51 9.32
N GLU A 163 30.53 13.07 8.91
CA GLU A 163 30.85 11.65 8.61
C GLU A 163 30.62 10.73 9.83
N VAL A 164 29.92 9.61 9.66
CA VAL A 164 29.57 8.66 10.73
C VAL A 164 30.19 7.29 10.43
N SER A 165 30.86 6.67 11.41
CA SER A 165 31.58 5.40 11.24
C SER A 165 31.55 4.51 12.50
N GLY A 166 30.97 3.32 12.40
CA GLY A 166 30.87 2.31 13.49
C GLY A 166 30.05 1.08 13.05
N ASP A 167 29.96 0.03 13.88
CA ASP A 167 29.27 -1.21 13.51
C ASP A 167 27.73 -1.05 13.39
N ILE A 168 27.13 -0.09 14.12
CA ILE A 168 25.71 0.27 14.03
C ILE A 168 25.61 1.78 13.79
N GLY A 169 25.72 2.19 12.52
CA GLY A 169 25.65 3.58 12.10
C GLY A 169 24.24 4.04 11.73
N GLY A 170 23.90 5.28 12.09
CA GLY A 170 22.71 5.97 11.64
C GLY A 170 22.99 7.43 11.26
N GLY A 171 22.40 7.92 10.18
CA GLY A 171 22.70 9.23 9.62
C GLY A 171 22.36 10.39 10.56
N LEU A 172 21.17 10.36 11.19
CA LEU A 172 20.79 11.29 12.26
C LEU A 172 20.94 10.67 13.65
N VAL A 173 20.35 9.48 13.83
CA VAL A 173 20.27 8.78 15.12
C VAL A 173 20.81 7.36 14.96
N GLY A 174 21.76 6.94 15.79
CA GLY A 174 22.37 5.60 15.69
C GLY A 174 21.44 4.46 16.11
N SER A 175 20.64 4.66 17.15
CA SER A 175 19.59 3.74 17.57
C SER A 175 18.44 4.50 18.25
N ALA A 176 17.21 4.24 17.81
CA ALA A 176 15.98 4.78 18.40
C ALA A 176 15.20 3.67 19.13
N GLY A 177 14.63 4.00 20.29
CA GLY A 177 13.68 3.16 21.02
C GLY A 177 12.32 3.12 20.33
N GLY A 178 11.56 2.04 20.52
CA GLY A 178 10.27 1.82 19.86
C GLY A 178 9.14 2.79 20.26
N TRP A 179 9.38 3.66 21.25
CA TRP A 179 8.51 4.81 21.56
C TRP A 179 9.26 6.15 21.56
N ALA A 180 10.46 6.24 20.96
CA ALA A 180 11.05 7.53 20.65
C ALA A 180 10.23 8.25 19.55
N THR A 181 10.41 9.56 19.40
CA THR A 181 9.78 10.33 18.32
C THR A 181 10.85 11.12 17.59
N VAL A 182 10.87 10.99 16.27
CA VAL A 182 11.76 11.72 15.38
C VAL A 182 10.87 12.31 14.29
N THR A 183 10.80 13.63 14.21
CA THR A 183 9.93 14.36 13.26
C THR A 183 10.67 15.57 12.72
N ASP A 184 10.37 15.97 11.48
CA ASP A 184 10.93 17.19 10.87
C ASP A 184 12.47 17.22 10.94
N ALA A 185 13.09 16.05 10.74
CA ALA A 185 14.50 15.82 11.05
C ALA A 185 15.21 15.01 9.96
N TYR A 186 16.45 15.40 9.64
CA TYR A 186 17.06 15.13 8.33
C TYR A 186 18.55 14.73 8.42
N TRP A 187 19.06 13.92 7.50
CA TRP A 187 20.52 13.72 7.37
C TRP A 187 21.01 13.66 5.94
N ASN A 188 22.25 14.10 5.73
CA ASN A 188 22.89 14.00 4.41
C ASN A 188 23.48 12.58 4.22
N VAL A 189 22.80 11.74 3.45
CA VAL A 189 23.22 10.36 3.12
C VAL A 189 24.64 10.32 2.54
N GLY A 190 25.00 11.31 1.72
CA GLY A 190 26.29 11.40 1.03
C GLY A 190 27.47 11.81 1.94
N THR A 191 27.29 12.75 2.87
CA THR A 191 28.39 13.24 3.73
C THR A 191 28.47 12.51 5.08
N THR A 192 27.35 12.02 5.61
CA THR A 192 27.35 11.08 6.74
C THR A 192 27.90 9.70 6.35
N GLY A 193 27.71 9.31 5.09
CA GLY A 193 28.01 7.98 4.58
C GLY A 193 27.00 6.91 4.99
N GLN A 194 25.87 7.28 5.61
CA GLN A 194 24.90 6.35 6.18
C GLN A 194 23.61 6.29 5.34
N PRO A 195 23.18 5.09 4.89
CA PRO A 195 21.96 4.93 4.08
C PRO A 195 20.67 4.98 4.90
N THR A 196 20.76 4.90 6.23
CA THR A 196 19.64 4.74 7.16
C THR A 196 19.84 5.55 8.44
N SER A 197 18.78 5.75 9.21
CA SER A 197 18.81 6.31 10.57
C SER A 197 17.83 5.54 11.48
N GLY A 198 18.00 5.63 12.79
CA GLY A 198 16.99 5.20 13.75
C GLY A 198 15.84 6.21 13.87
N GLY A 199 14.60 5.72 13.82
CA GLY A 199 13.40 6.56 13.84
C GLY A 199 13.15 7.31 12.54
N ASP A 200 12.01 7.98 12.47
CA ASP A 200 11.35 8.46 11.24
C ASP A 200 11.97 9.76 10.66
N ALA A 201 13.30 9.84 10.65
CA ALA A 201 14.04 10.90 9.98
C ALA A 201 14.10 10.68 8.46
N VAL A 202 14.36 11.75 7.70
CA VAL A 202 14.46 11.71 6.24
C VAL A 202 15.93 11.79 5.78
N GLY A 203 16.35 10.82 4.98
CA GLY A 203 17.67 10.80 4.34
C GLY A 203 17.65 11.56 3.02
N LEU A 204 18.49 12.59 2.89
CA LEU A 204 18.57 13.47 1.72
C LEU A 204 20.00 13.55 1.17
N THR A 205 20.16 14.06 -0.05
CA THR A 205 21.47 14.40 -0.64
C THR A 205 21.92 15.82 -0.27
N THR A 206 23.19 16.14 -0.52
CA THR A 206 23.72 17.51 -0.40
C THR A 206 22.92 18.51 -1.23
N ASP A 207 22.52 18.12 -2.43
CA ASP A 207 21.83 19.02 -3.36
C ASP A 207 20.39 19.30 -2.90
N GLU A 208 19.76 18.38 -2.16
CA GLU A 208 18.42 18.57 -1.56
C GLU A 208 18.47 19.35 -0.24
N MET A 209 19.52 19.16 0.57
CA MET A 209 19.71 19.83 1.88
C MET A 209 20.33 21.24 1.81
N THR A 210 20.59 21.78 0.64
CA THR A 210 21.26 23.09 0.48
C THR A 210 20.52 24.01 -0.49
N GLY A 211 20.83 25.30 -0.45
CA GLY A 211 20.30 26.25 -1.43
C GLY A 211 18.79 26.48 -1.33
N ALA A 212 18.15 26.58 -2.50
CA ALA A 212 16.70 26.73 -2.58
C ALA A 212 15.97 25.41 -2.30
N ASN A 213 16.60 24.28 -2.63
CA ASN A 213 16.03 22.94 -2.48
C ASN A 213 15.75 22.62 -1.00
N ALA A 214 16.57 23.13 -0.07
CA ALA A 214 16.29 23.02 1.36
C ALA A 214 14.90 23.57 1.77
N THR A 215 14.33 24.52 1.01
CA THR A 215 12.97 25.05 1.25
C THR A 215 11.84 24.16 0.71
N GLU A 216 12.18 23.12 -0.06
CA GLU A 216 11.25 22.11 -0.61
C GLU A 216 11.40 20.75 0.08
N PHE A 217 12.63 20.32 0.38
CA PHE A 217 12.93 19.01 0.98
C PHE A 217 13.13 19.03 2.51
N MET A 218 13.30 20.21 3.12
CA MET A 218 13.41 20.38 4.58
C MET A 218 12.29 21.29 5.13
N ASP A 219 11.07 21.13 4.60
CA ASP A 219 9.90 21.96 4.87
C ASP A 219 9.39 21.91 6.34
N GLY A 220 9.74 20.86 7.08
CA GLY A 220 9.56 20.75 8.53
C GLY A 220 10.46 21.67 9.35
N LEU A 221 11.56 22.20 8.78
CA LEU A 221 12.35 23.24 9.43
C LEU A 221 11.63 24.59 9.38
N ALA A 222 11.66 25.34 10.49
CA ALA A 222 11.08 26.67 10.59
C ALA A 222 11.92 27.76 9.87
N LEU A 223 12.07 27.63 8.54
CA LEU A 223 12.90 28.44 7.63
C LEU A 223 12.48 29.91 7.46
N GLU A 224 11.38 30.33 8.10
CA GLU A 224 10.94 31.73 8.19
C GLU A 224 11.24 32.39 9.55
N SER A 225 11.65 31.63 10.58
CA SER A 225 11.81 32.13 11.96
C SER A 225 13.02 31.61 12.72
N THR A 226 13.25 30.30 12.75
CA THR A 226 14.31 29.67 13.55
C THR A 226 15.53 29.36 12.70
N TRP A 227 15.29 28.95 11.45
CA TRP A 227 16.29 28.61 10.45
C TRP A 227 16.29 29.64 9.32
N ILE A 228 17.41 29.76 8.61
CA ILE A 228 17.59 30.61 7.43
C ILE A 228 18.26 29.77 6.34
N ALA A 229 17.59 29.63 5.19
CA ALA A 229 18.15 28.95 4.02
C ALA A 229 19.27 29.79 3.37
N LEU A 230 20.35 29.12 2.95
CA LEU A 230 21.55 29.72 2.38
C LEU A 230 21.84 29.13 1.00
N ASP A 231 22.25 29.96 0.04
CA ASP A 231 22.56 29.54 -1.33
C ASP A 231 23.84 28.68 -1.38
N GLY A 232 23.73 27.45 -1.89
CA GLY A 232 24.82 26.48 -1.94
C GLY A 232 25.31 25.94 -0.59
N GLU A 233 24.68 26.32 0.52
CA GLU A 233 25.04 25.92 1.89
C GLU A 233 23.82 25.36 2.65
N TYR A 234 24.03 24.73 3.81
CA TYR A 234 22.96 24.19 4.64
C TYR A 234 22.20 25.31 5.37
N PRO A 235 20.94 25.08 5.81
CA PRO A 235 20.23 26.03 6.65
C PRO A 235 21.01 26.35 7.95
N ALA A 236 21.21 27.64 8.23
CA ALA A 236 21.83 28.11 9.46
C ALA A 236 20.75 28.52 10.48
N LEU A 237 21.07 28.46 11.78
CA LEU A 237 20.17 28.92 12.83
C LEU A 237 20.19 30.45 12.91
N SER A 238 19.03 31.08 13.13
CA SER A 238 18.88 32.55 13.15
C SER A 238 19.83 33.25 14.13
N GLY A 239 20.11 32.63 15.30
CA GLY A 239 21.06 33.11 16.29
C GLY A 239 22.53 33.15 15.82
N GLU A 240 22.88 32.47 14.73
CA GLU A 240 24.22 32.43 14.11
C GLU A 240 24.46 33.63 13.18
N VAL A 241 23.42 34.40 12.84
CA VAL A 241 23.54 35.58 11.96
C VAL A 241 24.04 36.80 12.73
N THR A 242 25.04 37.48 12.17
CA THR A 242 25.65 38.72 12.69
C THR A 242 25.34 39.95 11.84
N SER A 243 25.21 39.79 10.52
CA SER A 243 24.79 40.83 9.58
C SER A 243 23.94 40.24 8.46
N TYR A 244 23.14 41.12 7.85
CA TYR A 244 22.21 40.81 6.75
C TYR A 244 22.28 42.02 5.82
N ASP A 245 23.31 42.04 4.98
CA ASP A 245 23.72 43.20 4.19
C ASP A 245 23.29 43.00 2.73
N LEU A 246 22.55 43.95 2.15
CA LEU A 246 22.16 43.86 0.74
C LEU A 246 23.30 44.37 -0.15
N SER A 247 23.54 43.67 -1.26
CA SER A 247 24.50 44.05 -2.30
C SER A 247 23.84 44.06 -3.67
N LEU A 248 24.39 44.84 -4.60
CA LEU A 248 24.07 44.77 -6.03
C LEU A 248 25.35 44.42 -6.79
N ALA A 249 25.28 43.52 -7.78
CA ALA A 249 26.44 43.19 -8.62
C ALA A 249 26.95 44.41 -9.45
N SER A 250 26.09 45.39 -9.70
CA SER A 250 26.40 46.70 -10.26
C SER A 250 25.51 47.79 -9.67
N ASP A 251 26.06 48.97 -9.37
CA ASP A 251 25.27 50.18 -9.08
C ASP A 251 24.82 50.93 -10.36
N GLU A 252 25.08 50.39 -11.55
CA GLU A 252 24.59 50.89 -12.85
C GLU A 252 24.04 49.75 -13.76
N ILE A 253 22.78 49.85 -14.19
CA ILE A 253 22.04 48.88 -15.04
C ILE A 253 21.63 49.49 -16.39
N ALA A 254 22.00 48.90 -17.53
CA ALA A 254 21.61 49.43 -18.85
C ALA A 254 20.07 49.52 -19.05
N VAL A 255 19.55 50.69 -19.46
CA VAL A 255 18.16 50.81 -19.95
C VAL A 255 18.06 50.18 -21.34
N ASP A 256 16.93 49.55 -21.66
CA ASP A 256 16.71 48.68 -22.83
C ASP A 256 17.47 47.33 -22.78
N GLY A 257 17.50 46.69 -21.60
CA GLY A 257 17.81 45.24 -21.47
C GLY A 257 18.93 44.86 -20.52
N GLY A 258 19.45 45.79 -19.71
CA GLY A 258 20.33 45.46 -18.60
C GLY A 258 19.56 44.95 -17.38
N SER A 259 20.20 44.03 -16.65
CA SER A 259 19.86 43.67 -15.28
C SER A 259 21.11 43.78 -14.38
N THR A 260 20.90 43.76 -13.07
CA THR A 260 21.92 43.40 -12.08
C THR A 260 21.26 42.49 -11.05
N ASP A 261 22.01 41.54 -10.52
CA ASP A 261 21.51 40.71 -9.44
C ASP A 261 21.62 41.49 -8.12
N ALA A 262 20.56 41.43 -7.30
CA ALA A 262 20.55 41.90 -5.93
C ALA A 262 20.74 40.71 -5.00
N THR A 263 21.84 40.70 -4.25
CA THR A 263 22.27 39.56 -3.44
C THR A 263 22.27 39.96 -1.98
N VAL A 264 21.47 39.26 -1.16
CA VAL A 264 21.55 39.35 0.31
C VAL A 264 22.75 38.55 0.78
N ILE A 265 23.68 39.20 1.49
CA ILE A 265 24.84 38.55 2.10
C ILE A 265 24.60 38.44 3.61
N VAL A 266 24.60 37.21 4.10
CA VAL A 266 24.44 36.85 5.52
C VAL A 266 25.82 36.63 6.12
N GLY A 267 26.22 37.45 7.10
CA GLY A 267 27.46 37.25 7.84
C GLY A 267 27.24 36.33 9.04
N LEU A 268 27.90 35.17 9.09
CA LEU A 268 27.73 34.17 10.16
C LEU A 268 28.74 34.35 11.29
N ARG A 269 28.40 33.88 12.50
CA ARG A 269 29.23 34.01 13.72
C ARG A 269 30.56 33.27 13.69
N ASP A 270 30.74 32.29 12.79
CA ASP A 270 32.04 31.65 12.55
C ASP A 270 33.01 32.54 11.75
N GLY A 271 32.53 33.67 11.21
CA GLY A 271 33.29 34.62 10.40
C GLY A 271 33.18 34.38 8.89
N THR A 272 32.33 33.45 8.44
CA THR A 272 31.99 33.26 7.02
C THR A 272 30.90 34.22 6.56
N THR A 273 30.65 34.24 5.25
CA THR A 273 29.57 35.01 4.62
C THR A 273 28.91 34.18 3.52
N ALA A 274 27.63 33.87 3.68
CA ALA A 274 26.82 33.13 2.72
C ALA A 274 25.82 34.06 2.01
N THR A 275 25.22 33.61 0.91
CA THR A 275 24.10 34.30 0.27
C THR A 275 22.78 33.76 0.84
N ALA A 276 21.78 34.61 1.12
CA ALA A 276 20.44 34.11 1.46
C ALA A 276 19.65 33.76 0.21
N THR A 277 18.88 32.66 0.24
CA THR A 277 18.03 32.24 -0.89
C THR A 277 16.71 33.04 -0.99
N THR A 278 15.84 32.62 -1.92
CA THR A 278 14.65 33.33 -2.42
C THR A 278 13.50 33.52 -1.41
N THR A 279 13.67 33.15 -0.14
CA THR A 279 12.81 33.57 0.97
C THR A 279 12.94 35.07 1.29
N SER A 280 13.94 35.75 0.70
CA SER A 280 14.15 37.20 0.78
C SER A 280 13.08 38.00 0.03
N THR A 281 12.28 38.79 0.75
CA THR A 281 11.26 39.66 0.15
C THR A 281 11.85 40.97 -0.38
N TYR A 282 11.82 41.16 -1.71
CA TYR A 282 12.38 42.33 -2.40
C TYR A 282 11.33 43.43 -2.68
N ALA A 283 11.77 44.70 -2.70
CA ALA A 283 10.94 45.86 -3.06
C ALA A 283 11.75 47.04 -3.64
N THR A 284 11.12 47.91 -4.45
CA THR A 284 11.76 49.05 -5.14
C THR A 284 10.96 50.37 -5.07
N GLY A 285 11.57 51.48 -5.51
CA GLY A 285 10.95 52.81 -5.56
C GLY A 285 10.22 53.18 -6.86
N GLY A 286 10.53 52.55 -7.99
CA GLY A 286 9.71 52.54 -9.20
C GLY A 286 10.34 53.04 -10.52
N ASN A 287 11.67 53.19 -10.60
CA ASN A 287 12.42 53.25 -11.86
C ASN A 287 13.10 51.91 -12.21
N VAL A 288 13.22 51.03 -11.22
CA VAL A 288 13.74 49.65 -11.30
C VAL A 288 12.67 48.70 -10.73
N SER A 289 12.51 47.53 -11.33
CA SER A 289 11.77 46.40 -10.78
C SER A 289 12.73 45.31 -10.33
N VAL A 290 12.31 44.49 -9.35
CA VAL A 290 13.07 43.33 -8.86
C VAL A 290 12.12 42.14 -8.80
N ASP A 291 12.52 41.04 -9.42
CA ASP A 291 11.79 39.77 -9.40
C ASP A 291 12.13 38.93 -8.15
N GLY A 292 11.39 37.83 -7.93
CA GLY A 292 11.50 37.00 -6.71
C GLY A 292 12.82 36.25 -6.54
N ASP A 293 13.66 36.23 -7.57
CA ASP A 293 15.02 35.70 -7.56
C ASP A 293 16.09 36.76 -7.19
N GLY A 294 15.70 38.03 -7.01
CA GLY A 294 16.60 39.15 -6.75
C GLY A 294 17.11 39.86 -8.01
N THR A 295 16.72 39.43 -9.22
CA THR A 295 17.14 40.10 -10.46
C THR A 295 16.50 41.49 -10.57
N ALA A 296 17.32 42.54 -10.57
CA ALA A 296 16.89 43.93 -10.71
C ALA A 296 17.00 44.40 -12.17
N THR A 297 15.92 44.97 -12.73
CA THR A 297 15.89 45.44 -14.14
C THR A 297 15.48 46.91 -14.26
N ALA A 298 16.08 47.62 -15.24
CA ALA A 298 15.89 49.07 -15.39
C ALA A 298 14.70 49.45 -16.27
N ASP A 299 13.51 49.60 -15.67
CA ASP A 299 12.28 50.07 -16.33
C ASP A 299 12.37 51.53 -16.85
N ALA A 300 13.13 52.40 -16.17
CA ALA A 300 13.23 53.80 -16.53
C ALA A 300 14.58 54.45 -16.16
N TYR A 301 15.04 55.40 -16.98
CA TYR A 301 16.21 56.20 -16.67
C TYR A 301 15.99 57.09 -15.44
N GLY A 302 16.69 56.76 -14.35
CA GLY A 302 16.75 57.53 -13.12
C GLY A 302 17.51 56.78 -12.02
N PRO A 303 17.77 57.41 -10.87
CA PRO A 303 18.20 56.69 -9.68
C PRO A 303 17.02 55.95 -9.03
N ASP A 304 17.26 54.79 -8.42
CA ASP A 304 16.29 54.10 -7.58
C ASP A 304 16.92 53.50 -6.30
N THR A 305 16.15 52.75 -5.52
CA THR A 305 16.60 52.00 -4.35
C THR A 305 15.90 50.65 -4.29
N VAL A 306 16.68 49.58 -4.12
CA VAL A 306 16.23 48.20 -3.85
C VAL A 306 16.27 47.96 -2.34
N THR A 307 15.34 47.19 -1.80
CA THR A 307 15.26 46.78 -0.39
C THR A 307 14.98 45.27 -0.32
N ALA A 308 15.55 44.57 0.67
CA ALA A 308 15.35 43.13 0.90
C ALA A 308 15.09 42.82 2.38
N ALA A 309 14.32 41.77 2.69
CA ALA A 309 14.04 41.33 4.07
C ALA A 309 13.67 39.84 4.20
N ALA A 310 14.25 39.14 5.18
CA ALA A 310 13.93 37.77 5.62
C ALA A 310 14.24 37.60 7.12
N GLY A 311 13.64 36.61 7.80
CA GLY A 311 13.98 36.24 9.19
C GLY A 311 13.84 37.35 10.24
N GLY A 312 13.16 38.46 9.94
CA GLY A 312 13.09 39.66 10.79
C GLY A 312 14.17 40.73 10.53
N TYR A 313 15.10 40.50 9.60
CA TYR A 313 16.16 41.42 9.17
C TYR A 313 15.80 42.15 7.87
N SER A 314 16.45 43.30 7.57
CA SER A 314 16.20 44.07 6.34
C SER A 314 17.28 45.12 6.02
N ASP A 315 17.63 45.31 4.74
CA ASP A 315 18.59 46.34 4.27
C ASP A 315 18.26 46.90 2.85
N ALA A 316 18.90 47.99 2.40
CA ALA A 316 18.59 48.70 1.15
C ALA A 316 19.77 49.41 0.43
N VAL A 317 19.83 49.31 -0.90
CA VAL A 317 20.93 49.81 -1.79
C VAL A 317 20.39 50.64 -2.97
N ALA A 318 21.18 51.58 -3.52
CA ALA A 318 20.79 52.49 -4.62
C ALA A 318 21.49 52.21 -5.97
N VAL A 319 20.87 52.60 -7.10
CA VAL A 319 21.27 52.15 -8.47
C VAL A 319 20.96 53.18 -9.60
N ILE A 320 21.71 53.13 -10.74
CA ILE A 320 21.73 54.04 -11.93
C ILE A 320 21.89 53.23 -13.28
N ALA A 321 22.52 53.70 -14.40
CA ALA A 321 22.46 53.04 -15.76
C ALA A 321 23.52 53.41 -16.88
N LEU A 322 24.35 52.45 -17.43
CA LEU A 322 25.41 52.58 -18.53
C LEU A 322 25.70 51.32 -19.49
N ASP A 323 26.83 51.23 -20.26
CA ASP A 323 27.09 50.50 -21.59
C ASP A 323 28.63 50.41 -22.01
N ALA A 324 29.28 49.64 -22.96
CA ALA A 324 29.17 48.32 -23.71
C ALA A 324 30.38 48.06 -24.77
N ASP A 325 30.67 46.85 -25.38
CA ASP A 325 31.96 46.50 -26.16
C ASP A 325 31.98 45.65 -27.54
N TYR A 326 32.57 44.42 -27.75
CA TYR A 326 32.75 43.68 -29.09
C TYR A 326 32.73 42.09 -29.10
N GLU A 327 32.46 41.38 -30.26
CA GLU A 327 32.27 39.86 -30.40
C GLU A 327 32.29 39.20 -31.86
N ILE A 328 32.59 37.88 -32.05
CA ILE A 328 32.34 37.03 -33.28
C ILE A 328 31.68 35.63 -33.03
N THR A 329 30.83 35.13 -33.94
CA THR A 329 30.22 33.77 -33.87
C THR A 329 30.00 33.05 -35.22
N PHE A 330 29.94 31.70 -35.24
CA PHE A 330 29.51 30.88 -36.40
C PHE A 330 27.98 30.73 -36.47
N THR A 331 27.33 31.32 -37.48
CA THR A 331 25.86 31.30 -37.64
C THR A 331 25.34 30.10 -38.43
N ASP A 332 26.06 29.60 -39.44
CA ASP A 332 25.66 28.39 -40.19
C ASP A 332 26.87 27.58 -40.64
N VAL A 333 26.90 26.30 -40.27
CA VAL A 333 27.93 25.33 -40.68
C VAL A 333 27.26 23.95 -40.66
N PRO A 334 27.33 23.17 -41.75
CA PRO A 334 26.75 21.83 -41.79
C PRO A 334 27.48 20.87 -40.86
N ALA A 335 26.76 20.20 -39.95
CA ALA A 335 27.34 19.25 -39.00
C ALA A 335 27.92 17.98 -39.67
N THR A 336 27.45 17.63 -40.87
CA THR A 336 28.02 16.55 -41.69
C THR A 336 28.22 17.00 -43.14
N ALA A 337 29.24 16.47 -43.79
CA ALA A 337 29.58 16.75 -45.18
C ALA A 337 29.92 15.47 -45.95
N ALA A 338 29.64 15.47 -47.25
CA ALA A 338 30.10 14.46 -48.17
C ALA A 338 31.41 14.90 -48.84
N ALA A 339 32.36 13.99 -49.01
CA ALA A 339 33.56 14.22 -49.81
C ALA A 339 33.18 14.59 -51.25
N GLY A 340 33.76 15.65 -51.80
CA GLY A 340 33.36 16.26 -53.08
C GLY A 340 32.13 17.18 -53.01
N GLY A 341 31.48 17.31 -51.85
CA GLY A 341 30.33 18.20 -51.64
C GLY A 341 30.74 19.67 -51.50
N SER A 342 29.87 20.58 -51.95
CA SER A 342 30.09 22.03 -51.86
C SER A 342 29.03 22.68 -50.97
N TYR A 343 29.48 23.49 -50.01
CA TYR A 343 28.68 24.00 -48.91
C TYR A 343 28.91 25.51 -48.71
N TRP A 344 27.92 26.17 -48.12
CA TRP A 344 28.06 27.53 -47.61
C TRP A 344 28.26 27.51 -46.10
N ILE A 345 29.13 28.39 -45.63
CA ILE A 345 29.54 28.57 -44.23
C ILE A 345 29.28 30.04 -43.91
N ASN A 346 28.56 30.33 -42.83
CA ASN A 346 28.24 31.69 -42.41
C ASN A 346 28.77 31.98 -41.00
N ALA A 347 29.36 33.16 -40.83
CA ALA A 347 29.77 33.72 -39.55
C ALA A 347 29.24 35.16 -39.40
N THR A 348 29.22 35.66 -38.17
CA THR A 348 28.68 36.97 -37.79
C THR A 348 29.63 37.68 -36.83
N VAL A 349 29.99 38.93 -37.14
CA VAL A 349 30.75 39.81 -36.24
C VAL A 349 29.80 40.86 -35.67
N ARG A 350 29.79 41.03 -34.35
CA ARG A 350 28.99 42.03 -33.64
C ARG A 350 29.90 43.07 -32.99
N ASN A 351 29.63 44.33 -33.27
CA ASN A 351 30.08 45.43 -32.42
C ASN A 351 29.03 45.51 -31.29
N VAL A 352 29.40 45.14 -30.07
CA VAL A 352 28.50 45.12 -28.90
C VAL A 352 28.47 46.46 -28.17
N GLY A 353 29.04 47.51 -28.75
CA GLY A 353 29.41 48.75 -28.07
C GLY A 353 29.26 50.01 -28.92
N ASN A 354 29.81 51.11 -28.41
CA ASN A 354 29.21 52.43 -28.65
C ASN A 354 29.87 53.34 -29.70
N ASP A 355 30.93 52.88 -30.38
CA ASP A 355 31.61 53.59 -31.47
C ASP A 355 31.81 52.69 -32.70
N GLN A 356 31.69 53.26 -33.91
CA GLN A 356 31.86 52.50 -35.16
C GLN A 356 33.35 52.18 -35.43
N GLY A 357 33.68 50.89 -35.53
CA GLY A 357 35.04 50.39 -35.77
C GLY A 357 35.15 49.44 -36.96
N ALA A 358 36.39 49.03 -37.27
CA ALA A 358 36.71 48.11 -38.36
C ALA A 358 37.71 47.06 -37.90
N ASP A 359 37.46 45.81 -38.26
CA ASP A 359 38.22 44.65 -37.79
C ASP A 359 38.43 43.60 -38.91
N ASN A 360 39.23 42.56 -38.66
CA ASN A 360 39.57 41.51 -39.64
C ASN A 360 38.97 40.14 -39.28
N VAL A 361 38.59 39.34 -40.27
CA VAL A 361 37.98 38.02 -40.11
C VAL A 361 38.67 37.00 -41.03
N SER A 362 39.11 35.88 -40.46
CA SER A 362 39.80 34.81 -41.20
C SER A 362 39.11 33.45 -40.97
N LEU A 363 39.19 32.53 -41.94
CA LEU A 363 38.57 31.19 -41.88
C LEU A 363 39.57 30.10 -42.27
N ALA A 364 39.60 28.97 -41.54
CA ALA A 364 40.43 27.81 -41.78
C ALA A 364 39.65 26.48 -41.73
N PHE A 365 40.12 25.46 -42.45
CA PHE A 365 39.60 24.08 -42.42
C PHE A 365 40.78 23.09 -42.32
N ASP A 366 40.69 22.11 -41.42
CA ASP A 366 41.78 21.19 -41.06
C ASP A 366 43.13 21.91 -40.79
N GLY A 367 43.07 23.05 -40.08
CA GLY A 367 44.23 23.89 -39.77
C GLY A 367 44.82 24.68 -40.96
N ALA A 368 44.22 24.62 -42.15
CA ALA A 368 44.64 25.39 -43.32
C ALA A 368 43.70 26.58 -43.58
N THR A 369 44.24 27.81 -43.56
CA THR A 369 43.46 29.03 -43.87
C THR A 369 42.93 29.00 -45.31
N ILE A 370 41.62 29.15 -45.46
CA ILE A 370 40.90 29.12 -46.74
C ILE A 370 40.30 30.48 -47.13
N PHE A 371 40.12 31.43 -46.19
CA PHE A 371 39.59 32.77 -46.47
C PHE A 371 40.09 33.84 -45.48
N ASP A 372 40.10 35.12 -45.89
CA ASP A 372 40.49 36.28 -45.06
C ASP A 372 39.88 37.59 -45.61
N GLN A 373 39.24 38.41 -44.76
CA GLN A 373 38.60 39.69 -45.12
C GLN A 373 38.38 40.62 -43.91
N SER A 374 38.57 41.94 -44.09
CA SER A 374 38.17 42.97 -43.12
C SER A 374 36.76 43.53 -43.37
N THR A 375 36.05 43.84 -42.27
CA THR A 375 34.72 44.45 -42.25
C THR A 375 34.67 45.70 -41.33
N THR A 376 33.58 46.46 -41.36
CA THR A 376 33.40 47.69 -40.56
C THR A 376 32.00 47.72 -39.99
N VAL A 377 31.88 47.61 -38.67
CA VAL A 377 30.62 47.35 -37.98
C VAL A 377 30.24 48.57 -37.14
N GLY A 378 29.04 49.10 -37.37
CA GLY A 378 28.51 50.25 -36.62
C GLY A 378 28.25 49.90 -35.15
N ALA A 379 28.19 50.91 -34.28
CA ALA A 379 27.86 50.74 -32.87
C ALA A 379 26.60 49.89 -32.68
N GLY A 380 26.66 48.86 -31.82
CA GLY A 380 25.58 47.90 -31.55
C GLY A 380 25.16 46.98 -32.73
N ALA A 381 25.83 47.04 -33.88
CA ALA A 381 25.41 46.32 -35.09
C ALA A 381 26.08 44.94 -35.26
N THR A 382 25.46 44.09 -36.08
CA THR A 382 26.02 42.79 -36.50
C THR A 382 26.11 42.73 -38.03
N GLU A 383 27.23 42.25 -38.56
CA GLU A 383 27.42 41.98 -39.99
C GLU A 383 27.69 40.49 -40.23
N SER A 384 27.04 39.91 -41.25
CA SER A 384 27.21 38.51 -41.65
C SER A 384 28.19 38.36 -42.80
N ILE A 385 29.09 37.36 -42.72
CA ILE A 385 30.05 37.01 -43.75
C ILE A 385 29.82 35.55 -44.17
N ALA A 386 29.76 35.32 -45.49
CA ALA A 386 29.40 34.04 -46.09
C ALA A 386 30.52 33.52 -47.00
N PHE A 387 30.88 32.25 -46.86
CA PHE A 387 31.99 31.59 -47.55
C PHE A 387 31.48 30.32 -48.26
N GLU A 388 31.86 30.12 -49.53
CA GLU A 388 31.56 28.88 -50.27
C GLU A 388 32.81 27.97 -50.28
N TYR A 389 32.65 26.72 -49.86
CA TYR A 389 33.75 25.77 -49.74
C TYR A 389 33.37 24.38 -50.27
N THR A 390 34.27 23.75 -51.03
CA THR A 390 34.12 22.36 -51.50
C THR A 390 35.06 21.45 -50.73
N VAL A 391 34.50 20.44 -50.06
CA VAL A 391 35.26 19.41 -49.34
C VAL A 391 35.96 18.51 -50.37
N PRO A 392 37.28 18.23 -50.25
CA PRO A 392 37.99 17.35 -51.17
C PRO A 392 37.36 15.95 -51.32
N GLU A 393 37.50 15.34 -52.51
CA GLU A 393 36.99 13.97 -52.78
C GLU A 393 37.79 12.89 -52.02
N ASP A 394 38.98 13.20 -51.52
CA ASP A 394 39.90 12.31 -50.82
C ASP A 394 39.96 12.54 -49.29
N THR A 395 39.07 13.36 -48.74
CA THR A 395 38.90 13.53 -47.28
C THR A 395 38.46 12.22 -46.62
N ALA A 396 39.12 11.83 -45.53
CA ALA A 396 38.81 10.60 -44.79
C ALA A 396 37.51 10.70 -43.99
N THR A 397 36.81 9.58 -43.81
CA THR A 397 35.63 9.46 -42.93
C THR A 397 36.03 9.67 -41.47
N GLY A 398 35.39 10.62 -40.79
CA GLY A 398 35.72 11.05 -39.44
C GLY A 398 35.29 12.50 -39.19
N SER A 399 35.76 13.08 -38.08
CA SER A 399 35.51 14.49 -37.71
C SER A 399 36.69 15.38 -38.09
N VAL A 400 36.42 16.55 -38.67
CA VAL A 400 37.42 17.54 -39.12
C VAL A 400 37.04 18.93 -38.58
N ALA A 401 38.04 19.76 -38.24
CA ALA A 401 37.83 21.08 -37.65
C ALA A 401 37.69 22.20 -38.71
N LEU A 402 36.90 23.22 -38.36
CA LEU A 402 36.68 24.47 -39.09
C LEU A 402 36.75 25.62 -38.09
N ASP A 403 37.59 26.62 -38.36
CA ASP A 403 37.92 27.71 -37.42
C ASP A 403 37.66 29.08 -38.06
N ALA A 404 37.06 30.01 -37.32
CA ALA A 404 36.89 31.41 -37.69
C ALA A 404 37.48 32.32 -36.60
N THR A 405 38.17 33.39 -36.98
CA THR A 405 38.93 34.22 -36.03
C THR A 405 38.84 35.71 -36.35
N THR A 406 38.93 36.56 -35.32
CA THR A 406 39.27 37.99 -35.41
C THR A 406 40.50 38.32 -34.56
N PRO A 407 41.05 39.54 -34.64
CA PRO A 407 42.01 40.08 -33.67
C PRO A 407 41.52 40.18 -32.21
N HIS A 408 40.22 40.00 -31.95
CA HIS A 408 39.60 40.18 -30.63
C HIS A 408 38.96 38.90 -30.05
N ASP A 409 38.55 37.94 -30.89
CA ASP A 409 37.71 36.80 -30.50
C ASP A 409 37.83 35.63 -31.52
N ASP A 410 37.59 34.38 -31.12
CA ASP A 410 37.70 33.19 -32.00
C ASP A 410 36.68 32.05 -31.74
N ALA A 411 36.40 31.29 -32.80
CA ALA A 411 35.38 30.24 -32.81
C ALA A 411 35.79 29.01 -33.63
N THR A 412 35.64 27.80 -33.07
CA THR A 412 35.93 26.51 -33.72
C THR A 412 34.66 25.64 -33.77
N ARG A 413 34.50 24.86 -34.86
CA ARG A 413 33.36 23.96 -35.08
C ARG A 413 33.81 22.68 -35.81
N SER A 414 33.21 21.54 -35.51
CA SER A 414 33.55 20.24 -36.12
C SER A 414 32.52 19.80 -37.18
N VAL A 415 32.99 19.11 -38.22
CA VAL A 415 32.19 18.57 -39.33
C VAL A 415 32.53 17.10 -39.57
N HIS A 416 31.53 16.22 -39.73
CA HIS A 416 31.73 14.76 -39.85
C HIS A 416 31.47 14.21 -41.28
N VAL A 417 32.14 13.11 -41.66
CA VAL A 417 32.09 12.51 -43.02
C VAL A 417 31.74 11.00 -42.97
N ASN A 418 30.73 10.56 -43.75
CA ASN A 418 29.84 9.40 -43.44
C ASN A 418 30.09 8.06 -44.23
N GLY A 419 29.45 6.94 -43.81
CA GLY A 419 29.62 5.57 -44.38
C GLY A 419 28.46 4.56 -44.10
N TYR A 420 28.69 3.24 -44.24
CA TYR A 420 27.70 2.13 -44.09
C TYR A 420 28.23 0.93 -43.26
N GLU A 421 27.35 0.23 -42.54
CA GLU A 421 27.59 -0.97 -41.70
C GLU A 421 26.48 -2.04 -41.81
N THR A 422 26.54 -3.10 -40.98
CA THR A 422 25.58 -4.23 -40.95
C THR A 422 24.99 -4.44 -39.56
N LEU A 423 23.66 -4.51 -39.49
CA LEU A 423 22.87 -4.94 -38.33
C LEU A 423 22.50 -6.43 -38.46
N SER A 424 22.31 -7.09 -37.33
CA SER A 424 21.86 -8.48 -37.23
C SER A 424 21.05 -8.70 -35.94
N GLY A 425 20.36 -9.84 -35.84
CA GLY A 425 19.63 -10.21 -34.62
C GLY A 425 18.60 -11.29 -34.89
N THR A 426 17.73 -11.54 -33.91
CA THR A 426 16.62 -12.49 -33.95
C THR A 426 15.29 -11.81 -33.62
N ILE A 427 14.20 -12.45 -34.04
CA ILE A 427 12.85 -12.07 -33.62
C ILE A 427 12.20 -13.25 -32.90
N THR A 428 11.66 -12.99 -31.71
CA THR A 428 10.92 -13.94 -30.88
C THR A 428 9.48 -13.49 -30.68
N ASP A 429 8.63 -14.46 -30.34
CA ASP A 429 7.30 -14.26 -29.81
C ASP A 429 7.43 -13.83 -28.33
N GLY A 430 6.95 -12.65 -27.97
CA GLY A 430 7.18 -12.06 -26.64
C GLY A 430 6.46 -12.81 -25.50
N VAL A 431 5.38 -13.52 -25.81
CA VAL A 431 4.59 -14.29 -24.84
C VAL A 431 5.17 -15.69 -24.60
N THR A 432 5.78 -16.30 -25.62
CA THR A 432 6.18 -17.72 -25.58
C THR A 432 7.66 -17.99 -25.82
N GLY A 433 8.49 -16.94 -25.99
CA GLY A 433 9.92 -17.01 -26.30
C GLY A 433 10.28 -17.56 -27.69
N LYS A 434 9.30 -18.07 -28.45
CA LYS A 434 9.54 -18.90 -29.65
C LYS A 434 9.99 -18.07 -30.86
N ALA A 435 11.05 -18.51 -31.52
CA ALA A 435 11.65 -17.80 -32.64
C ALA A 435 10.70 -17.65 -33.85
N LEU A 436 10.43 -16.41 -34.26
CA LEU A 436 9.44 -16.07 -35.28
C LEU A 436 10.05 -16.04 -36.69
N SER A 437 9.94 -17.16 -37.39
CA SER A 437 10.29 -17.24 -38.82
C SER A 437 9.32 -16.50 -39.74
N ASN A 438 9.79 -16.12 -40.92
CA ASN A 438 8.98 -15.47 -41.99
C ASN A 438 8.35 -14.11 -41.59
N ARG A 439 9.01 -13.34 -40.72
CA ARG A 439 8.69 -11.94 -40.38
C ARG A 439 9.54 -11.00 -41.23
N ASN A 440 8.98 -9.92 -41.75
CA ASN A 440 9.77 -8.91 -42.45
C ASN A 440 10.33 -7.91 -41.45
N VAL A 441 11.65 -7.71 -41.46
CA VAL A 441 12.36 -6.68 -40.70
C VAL A 441 12.71 -5.57 -41.66
N THR A 442 12.23 -4.36 -41.38
CA THR A 442 12.37 -3.20 -42.26
C THR A 442 13.15 -2.10 -41.55
N VAL A 443 14.30 -1.75 -42.12
CA VAL A 443 15.10 -0.59 -41.70
C VAL A 443 14.77 0.59 -42.60
N ALA A 444 14.41 1.73 -42.02
CA ALA A 444 14.32 3.01 -42.72
C ALA A 444 15.35 3.99 -42.14
N ASP A 445 16.31 4.41 -42.96
CA ASP A 445 17.36 5.37 -42.58
C ASP A 445 17.53 6.48 -43.63
N GLY A 446 18.55 7.34 -43.45
CA GLY A 446 18.82 8.48 -44.34
C GLY A 446 19.23 8.10 -45.77
N ALA A 447 19.56 6.83 -46.03
CA ALA A 447 19.82 6.30 -47.37
C ALA A 447 18.59 5.60 -48.00
N GLY A 448 17.55 5.32 -47.21
CA GLY A 448 16.25 4.82 -47.67
C GLY A 448 15.70 3.66 -46.85
N THR A 449 14.70 2.97 -47.41
CA THR A 449 14.05 1.81 -46.78
C THR A 449 14.57 0.50 -47.37
N ARG A 450 14.98 -0.44 -46.51
CA ARG A 450 15.43 -1.79 -46.85
C ARG A 450 14.64 -2.80 -46.02
N THR A 451 14.33 -3.97 -46.59
CA THR A 451 13.57 -5.02 -45.90
C THR A 451 14.20 -6.39 -46.14
N VAL A 452 14.30 -7.19 -45.07
CA VAL A 452 14.72 -8.61 -45.10
C VAL A 452 13.69 -9.47 -44.37
N THR A 453 13.76 -10.79 -44.52
CA THR A 453 12.80 -11.73 -43.89
C THR A 453 13.53 -12.70 -42.96
N THR A 454 12.99 -12.91 -41.75
CA THR A 454 13.59 -13.81 -40.74
C THR A 454 13.63 -15.26 -41.18
N ASN A 455 14.73 -15.95 -40.86
CA ASN A 455 14.94 -17.36 -41.18
C ASN A 455 14.16 -18.31 -40.23
N ALA A 456 14.39 -19.62 -40.35
CA ALA A 456 13.71 -20.63 -39.52
C ALA A 456 14.00 -20.54 -38.01
N SER A 457 15.07 -19.86 -37.59
CA SER A 457 15.43 -19.59 -36.18
C SER A 457 15.22 -18.10 -35.83
N GLY A 458 14.30 -17.41 -36.48
CA GLY A 458 13.97 -16.00 -36.23
C GLY A 458 15.04 -14.99 -36.65
N ALA A 459 16.20 -15.42 -37.15
CA ALA A 459 17.34 -14.54 -37.37
C ALA A 459 17.26 -13.72 -38.67
N TYR A 460 17.76 -12.48 -38.61
CA TYR A 460 17.85 -11.53 -39.72
C TYR A 460 19.24 -10.85 -39.77
N SER A 461 19.56 -10.24 -40.91
CA SER A 461 20.69 -9.32 -41.08
C SER A 461 20.44 -8.35 -42.23
N ILE A 462 20.83 -7.09 -42.06
CA ILE A 462 20.46 -5.96 -42.93
C ILE A 462 21.49 -4.84 -42.82
N GLU A 463 21.83 -4.19 -43.94
CA GLU A 463 22.77 -3.05 -43.97
C GLU A 463 22.12 -1.79 -43.36
N VAL A 464 22.92 -0.88 -42.79
CA VAL A 464 22.51 0.40 -42.15
C VAL A 464 23.51 1.52 -42.49
N HIS A 465 23.07 2.76 -42.62
CA HIS A 465 23.90 3.93 -42.93
C HIS A 465 24.33 4.70 -41.66
N ASN A 466 25.65 4.88 -41.47
CA ASN A 466 26.32 5.24 -40.20
C ASN A 466 26.03 6.66 -39.65
N ALA A 467 25.21 7.47 -40.32
CA ALA A 467 24.99 8.87 -39.97
C ALA A 467 23.51 9.24 -39.82
N SER A 468 22.64 8.26 -39.59
CA SER A 468 21.19 8.46 -39.58
C SER A 468 20.46 7.56 -38.59
N THR A 469 19.51 8.15 -37.86
CA THR A 469 18.46 7.42 -37.12
C THR A 469 17.82 6.38 -38.03
N ALA A 470 17.90 5.11 -37.62
CA ALA A 470 17.42 3.97 -38.39
C ALA A 470 16.23 3.31 -37.67
N ILE A 471 15.02 3.48 -38.18
CA ILE A 471 13.80 2.88 -37.61
C ILE A 471 13.73 1.41 -38.04
N VAL A 472 13.59 0.47 -37.09
CA VAL A 472 13.60 -0.98 -37.34
C VAL A 472 12.25 -1.61 -36.99
N SER A 473 11.32 -1.66 -37.96
CA SER A 473 9.98 -2.24 -37.76
C SER A 473 9.90 -3.71 -38.19
N ALA A 474 9.17 -4.51 -37.42
CA ALA A 474 8.88 -5.91 -37.72
C ALA A 474 7.42 -6.09 -38.16
N SER A 475 7.17 -6.90 -39.19
CA SER A 475 5.81 -7.08 -39.73
C SER A 475 5.02 -8.18 -39.01
N SER A 476 3.79 -7.87 -38.62
CA SER A 476 2.78 -8.87 -38.28
C SER A 476 2.54 -9.85 -39.46
N ARG A 477 1.97 -11.01 -39.14
CA ARG A 477 1.40 -11.92 -40.13
C ARG A 477 0.28 -12.71 -39.47
N THR A 478 -0.94 -12.44 -39.89
CA THR A 478 -2.16 -13.13 -39.46
C THR A 478 -2.20 -14.57 -40.00
N SER A 479 -1.90 -15.56 -39.16
CA SER A 479 -2.54 -16.90 -39.15
C SER A 479 -1.74 -17.91 -38.30
N TRP A 480 -2.21 -18.21 -37.10
CA TRP A 480 -2.34 -19.60 -36.63
C TRP A 480 -3.83 -19.85 -36.29
N GLY A 481 -4.24 -21.10 -36.11
CA GLY A 481 -5.67 -21.47 -36.11
C GLY A 481 -6.42 -21.04 -34.85
N ASN A 482 -7.67 -20.60 -35.02
CA ASN A 482 -8.68 -20.35 -33.97
C ASN A 482 -8.34 -19.32 -32.86
N GLY A 483 -7.44 -18.37 -33.13
CA GLY A 483 -7.33 -17.11 -32.38
C GLY A 483 -6.78 -16.02 -33.30
N SER A 484 -7.52 -14.92 -33.51
CA SER A 484 -7.15 -13.88 -34.50
C SER A 484 -6.21 -12.80 -33.95
N VAL A 485 -5.12 -13.24 -33.33
CA VAL A 485 -4.11 -12.38 -32.70
C VAL A 485 -3.42 -11.48 -33.73
N ALA A 486 -3.37 -10.17 -33.43
CA ALA A 486 -2.68 -9.15 -34.22
C ALA A 486 -1.37 -8.70 -33.52
N ILE A 487 -0.31 -9.48 -33.68
CA ILE A 487 1.04 -9.15 -33.16
C ILE A 487 1.60 -7.91 -33.91
N ALA A 488 1.42 -6.70 -33.38
CA ALA A 488 1.56 -5.45 -34.14
C ALA A 488 2.54 -4.41 -33.54
N ASN A 489 3.62 -4.85 -32.91
CA ASN A 489 4.65 -3.95 -32.38
C ASN A 489 5.54 -3.34 -33.48
N SER A 490 5.44 -2.03 -33.69
CA SER A 490 6.41 -1.23 -34.44
C SER A 490 7.41 -0.56 -33.49
N SER A 491 8.46 -1.28 -33.08
CA SER A 491 9.54 -0.67 -32.30
C SER A 491 10.26 0.42 -33.11
N THR A 492 10.49 1.58 -32.49
CA THR A 492 11.20 2.72 -33.09
C THR A 492 12.54 2.98 -32.40
N THR A 493 13.31 1.92 -32.14
CA THR A 493 14.68 2.01 -31.60
C THR A 493 15.57 2.89 -32.47
N THR A 494 16.17 3.93 -31.88
CA THR A 494 17.20 4.74 -32.56
C THR A 494 18.57 4.05 -32.45
N ILE A 495 18.97 3.34 -33.51
CA ILE A 495 20.29 2.72 -33.55
C ILE A 495 21.37 3.79 -33.79
N ARG A 496 22.36 3.84 -32.89
CA ARG A 496 23.68 4.46 -33.10
C ARG A 496 24.75 3.42 -32.79
N ASN A 497 25.60 3.09 -33.75
CA ASN A 497 26.78 2.23 -33.61
C ASN A 497 26.56 0.78 -33.08
N ALA A 498 25.33 0.25 -33.08
CA ALA A 498 25.03 -1.11 -32.63
C ALA A 498 24.88 -2.09 -33.81
N THR A 499 25.57 -3.23 -33.74
CA THR A 499 25.60 -4.28 -34.79
C THR A 499 24.62 -5.44 -34.53
N THR A 500 24.02 -5.49 -33.34
CA THR A 500 23.05 -6.51 -32.90
C THR A 500 21.81 -5.87 -32.28
N LEU A 501 20.62 -6.33 -32.68
CA LEU A 501 19.32 -5.96 -32.10
C LEU A 501 18.36 -7.16 -32.18
N ASP A 502 18.14 -7.82 -31.05
CA ASP A 502 17.08 -8.83 -30.90
C ASP A 502 15.73 -8.15 -30.57
N LEU A 503 14.62 -8.73 -31.01
CA LEU A 503 13.28 -8.14 -30.86
C LEU A 503 12.24 -9.20 -30.43
N ALA A 504 11.66 -9.02 -29.24
CA ALA A 504 10.44 -9.70 -28.85
C ALA A 504 9.21 -8.95 -29.41
N LEU A 505 8.21 -9.68 -29.90
CA LEU A 505 6.96 -9.10 -30.42
C LEU A 505 5.74 -9.54 -29.60
N PHE A 506 5.02 -8.55 -29.06
CA PHE A 506 3.84 -8.75 -28.22
C PHE A 506 2.55 -8.38 -28.98
N GLN A 507 1.41 -8.53 -28.31
CA GLN A 507 0.10 -8.12 -28.80
C GLN A 507 -0.14 -6.63 -28.50
N THR A 508 -1.04 -5.99 -29.24
CA THR A 508 -1.53 -4.64 -28.89
C THR A 508 -2.78 -4.76 -28.02
N LEU A 509 -2.69 -4.33 -26.77
CA LEU A 509 -3.82 -4.34 -25.83
C LEU A 509 -4.87 -3.28 -26.20
N PRO A 510 -6.18 -3.55 -26.04
CA PRO A 510 -7.23 -2.53 -26.16
C PRO A 510 -7.24 -1.59 -24.95
N GLY A 511 -7.31 -0.27 -25.18
CA GLY A 511 -7.23 0.76 -24.14
C GLY A 511 -5.99 1.65 -24.34
N SER A 512 -5.65 2.46 -23.35
CA SER A 512 -4.46 3.34 -23.36
C SER A 512 -3.59 3.24 -22.12
N GLY A 513 -3.94 2.38 -21.15
CA GLY A 513 -3.18 2.19 -19.91
C GLY A 513 -3.36 3.31 -18.89
N THR A 514 -4.25 4.26 -19.15
CA THR A 514 -4.58 5.35 -18.21
C THR A 514 -5.69 4.93 -17.26
N ALA A 515 -5.76 5.49 -16.05
CA ALA A 515 -6.82 5.18 -15.08
C ALA A 515 -8.26 5.46 -15.60
N SER A 516 -8.41 6.27 -16.67
CA SER A 516 -9.69 6.53 -17.34
C SER A 516 -10.00 5.62 -18.53
N ASP A 517 -9.01 4.85 -19.01
CA ASP A 517 -9.08 3.95 -20.17
C ASP A 517 -7.98 2.87 -20.03
N PRO A 518 -8.11 1.98 -19.03
CA PRO A 518 -7.12 0.94 -18.74
C PRO A 518 -7.02 -0.08 -19.86
N PHE A 519 -5.90 -0.79 -19.91
CA PHE A 519 -5.70 -1.89 -20.84
C PHE A 519 -6.58 -3.09 -20.46
N ARG A 520 -7.40 -3.55 -21.39
CA ARG A 520 -8.42 -4.59 -21.20
C ARG A 520 -7.86 -5.97 -21.55
N ILE A 521 -7.92 -6.93 -20.62
CA ILE A 521 -7.31 -8.26 -20.76
C ILE A 521 -8.40 -9.34 -20.83
N ASP A 522 -8.38 -10.16 -21.89
CA ASP A 522 -9.37 -11.24 -22.17
C ASP A 522 -8.68 -12.61 -22.34
N THR A 523 -7.33 -12.67 -22.30
CA THR A 523 -6.54 -13.88 -22.52
C THR A 523 -5.22 -13.89 -21.74
N ALA A 524 -4.71 -15.08 -21.39
CA ALA A 524 -3.42 -15.23 -20.72
C ALA A 524 -2.22 -14.66 -21.52
N ALA A 525 -2.36 -14.56 -22.85
CA ALA A 525 -1.34 -13.99 -23.72
C ALA A 525 -1.36 -12.45 -23.74
N GLU A 526 -2.48 -11.84 -23.36
CA GLU A 526 -2.59 -10.41 -23.09
C GLU A 526 -2.12 -10.12 -21.65
N LEU A 527 -2.46 -10.99 -20.69
CA LEU A 527 -1.93 -10.95 -19.30
C LEU A 527 -0.39 -10.92 -19.28
N GLN A 528 0.26 -11.79 -20.07
CA GLN A 528 1.72 -11.79 -20.20
C GLN A 528 2.29 -10.50 -20.82
N THR A 529 1.48 -9.76 -21.60
CA THR A 529 1.89 -8.51 -22.27
C THR A 529 1.95 -7.32 -21.30
N ILE A 530 1.46 -7.45 -20.06
CA ILE A 530 1.64 -6.47 -18.97
C ILE A 530 3.14 -6.15 -18.72
N SER A 531 4.01 -7.13 -18.96
CA SER A 531 5.49 -6.99 -18.97
C SER A 531 6.06 -5.92 -19.92
N GLN A 532 5.23 -5.24 -20.72
CA GLN A 532 5.65 -4.14 -21.61
C GLN A 532 5.41 -2.75 -21.03
N ASP A 533 4.58 -2.60 -20.01
CA ASP A 533 4.29 -1.31 -19.35
C ASP A 533 3.84 -1.52 -17.90
N LEU A 534 4.79 -1.91 -17.04
CA LEU A 534 4.53 -2.29 -15.64
C LEU A 534 3.96 -1.15 -14.76
N ALA A 535 3.88 0.08 -15.28
CA ALA A 535 3.29 1.24 -14.61
C ALA A 535 1.86 1.58 -15.11
N ALA A 536 1.34 0.85 -16.10
CA ALA A 536 0.02 1.12 -16.68
C ALA A 536 -1.14 0.56 -15.84
N ASN A 537 -2.35 1.02 -16.16
CA ASN A 537 -3.60 0.57 -15.56
C ASN A 537 -4.21 -0.56 -16.39
N TYR A 538 -4.66 -1.63 -15.73
CA TYR A 538 -5.13 -2.87 -16.33
C TYR A 538 -6.46 -3.31 -15.72
N THR A 539 -7.33 -3.91 -16.54
CA THR A 539 -8.61 -4.48 -16.10
C THR A 539 -8.89 -5.79 -16.84
N LEU A 540 -9.34 -6.82 -16.12
CA LEU A 540 -9.88 -8.04 -16.74
C LEU A 540 -11.27 -7.75 -17.33
N VAL A 541 -11.64 -8.45 -18.40
CA VAL A 541 -12.94 -8.25 -19.08
C VAL A 541 -13.65 -9.56 -19.47
N GLY A 542 -13.18 -10.65 -18.89
CA GLY A 542 -13.56 -12.04 -19.12
C GLY A 542 -12.65 -12.97 -18.32
N ASP A 543 -13.15 -14.15 -17.96
CA ASP A 543 -12.38 -15.15 -17.21
C ASP A 543 -11.27 -15.76 -18.09
N ILE A 544 -10.07 -15.88 -17.55
CA ILE A 544 -8.87 -16.25 -18.31
C ILE A 544 -8.51 -17.73 -18.11
N ASP A 545 -8.64 -18.53 -19.18
CA ASP A 545 -7.98 -19.84 -19.28
C ASP A 545 -6.45 -19.65 -19.43
N ALA A 546 -5.73 -19.78 -18.32
CA ALA A 546 -4.28 -19.78 -18.24
C ALA A 546 -3.67 -21.20 -18.27
N SER A 547 -4.46 -22.27 -18.42
CA SER A 547 -3.95 -23.65 -18.43
C SER A 547 -2.94 -23.92 -19.56
N GLY A 548 -2.99 -23.14 -20.64
CA GLY A 548 -2.01 -23.17 -21.73
C GLY A 548 -0.60 -22.74 -21.34
N THR A 549 -0.41 -22.07 -20.19
CA THR A 549 0.89 -21.55 -19.71
C THR A 549 1.88 -22.67 -19.39
N ALA A 550 1.42 -23.87 -19.00
CA ALA A 550 2.24 -25.04 -18.65
C ALA A 550 3.18 -25.57 -19.77
N VAL A 551 3.14 -24.99 -20.98
CA VAL A 551 4.04 -25.30 -22.11
C VAL A 551 4.71 -24.06 -22.71
N TRP A 552 4.75 -22.97 -21.96
CA TRP A 552 5.46 -21.73 -22.28
C TRP A 552 6.89 -21.79 -21.72
N ASN A 553 7.77 -20.94 -22.24
CA ASN A 553 9.15 -20.77 -21.75
C ASN A 553 9.91 -22.11 -21.56
N ASP A 554 9.83 -22.95 -22.60
CA ASP A 554 10.35 -24.33 -22.69
C ASP A 554 9.93 -25.29 -21.55
N GLY A 555 8.89 -24.94 -20.79
CA GLY A 555 8.32 -25.70 -19.68
C GLY A 555 8.24 -24.92 -18.37
N ALA A 556 8.91 -23.77 -18.26
CA ALA A 556 8.95 -22.97 -17.04
C ALA A 556 7.65 -22.21 -16.70
N GLY A 557 6.64 -22.23 -17.59
CA GLY A 557 5.34 -21.60 -17.33
C GLY A 557 5.26 -20.11 -17.71
N PHE A 558 4.20 -19.45 -17.25
CA PHE A 558 4.00 -18.00 -17.35
C PHE A 558 5.18 -17.25 -16.70
N ASP A 559 5.62 -16.12 -17.26
CA ASP A 559 6.74 -15.32 -16.75
C ASP A 559 6.24 -14.25 -15.76
N PRO A 560 6.73 -14.19 -14.49
CA PRO A 560 6.27 -13.22 -13.51
C PRO A 560 6.32 -11.77 -14.00
N LEU A 561 5.32 -10.98 -13.59
CA LEU A 561 5.21 -9.56 -13.93
C LEU A 561 5.99 -8.73 -12.89
N GLY A 562 7.10 -8.12 -13.31
CA GLY A 562 8.09 -7.56 -12.39
C GLY A 562 9.02 -8.63 -11.80
N GLY A 563 10.09 -8.22 -11.10
CA GLY A 563 11.04 -9.14 -10.47
C GLY A 563 12.36 -9.38 -11.22
N SER A 564 12.64 -8.64 -12.30
CA SER A 564 13.89 -8.76 -13.07
C SER A 564 14.97 -7.75 -12.66
N SER A 565 15.19 -7.56 -11.35
CA SER A 565 16.29 -6.78 -10.73
C SER A 565 16.42 -5.30 -11.15
N THR A 566 15.42 -4.75 -11.82
CA THR A 566 15.42 -3.38 -12.40
C THR A 566 14.02 -2.77 -12.65
N THR A 567 12.93 -3.55 -12.49
CA THR A 567 11.56 -3.10 -12.72
C THR A 567 10.55 -3.96 -11.96
N GLU A 568 9.70 -3.28 -11.19
CA GLU A 568 8.62 -3.80 -10.36
C GLU A 568 7.26 -3.48 -11.02
N PHE A 569 6.18 -4.15 -10.62
CA PHE A 569 4.82 -3.74 -11.02
C PHE A 569 4.36 -2.54 -10.19
N SER A 570 4.27 -1.37 -10.82
CA SER A 570 3.91 -0.07 -10.22
C SER A 570 2.55 0.46 -10.67
N GLY A 571 1.86 -0.29 -11.54
CA GLY A 571 0.57 0.09 -12.10
C GLY A 571 -0.62 -0.21 -11.18
N THR A 572 -1.78 -0.43 -11.81
CA THR A 572 -2.98 -0.92 -11.15
C THR A 572 -3.54 -2.08 -11.95
N PHE A 573 -3.87 -3.19 -11.28
CA PHE A 573 -4.50 -4.36 -11.89
C PHE A 573 -5.83 -4.66 -11.20
N ASP A 574 -6.92 -4.51 -11.94
CA ASP A 574 -8.31 -4.68 -11.49
C ASP A 574 -8.91 -5.96 -12.09
N GLY A 575 -9.46 -6.83 -11.25
CA GLY A 575 -10.13 -8.06 -11.64
C GLY A 575 -11.54 -7.89 -12.20
N ASP A 576 -12.27 -6.80 -11.92
CA ASP A 576 -13.69 -6.59 -12.28
C ASP A 576 -14.57 -7.87 -12.09
N GLY A 577 -14.34 -8.61 -10.99
CA GLY A 577 -15.01 -9.86 -10.64
C GLY A 577 -14.62 -11.11 -11.44
N HIS A 578 -13.54 -11.09 -12.24
CA HIS A 578 -13.11 -12.18 -13.12
C HIS A 578 -12.01 -13.10 -12.56
N GLU A 579 -12.00 -14.35 -13.05
CA GLU A 579 -11.13 -15.43 -12.55
C GLU A 579 -10.04 -15.85 -13.56
N ILE A 580 -8.81 -16.10 -13.09
CA ILE A 580 -7.67 -16.61 -13.86
C ILE A 580 -7.47 -18.10 -13.52
N GLU A 581 -7.93 -19.02 -14.37
CA GLU A 581 -7.88 -20.46 -14.12
C GLU A 581 -6.64 -21.15 -14.71
N GLY A 582 -5.95 -21.96 -13.90
CA GLY A 582 -4.93 -22.92 -14.35
C GLY A 582 -3.53 -22.33 -14.57
N LEU A 583 -3.25 -21.17 -13.98
CA LEU A 583 -1.95 -20.50 -14.06
C LEU A 583 -0.81 -21.44 -13.61
N THR A 584 0.18 -21.67 -14.47
CA THR A 584 1.33 -22.54 -14.19
C THR A 584 2.64 -21.76 -14.28
N ILE A 585 3.46 -21.86 -13.23
CA ILE A 585 4.77 -21.21 -13.07
C ILE A 585 5.71 -22.26 -12.45
N ASP A 586 6.75 -22.70 -13.17
CA ASP A 586 7.69 -23.76 -12.72
C ASP A 586 9.14 -23.25 -12.81
N ARG A 587 9.56 -22.46 -11.82
CA ARG A 587 10.91 -21.88 -11.68
C ARG A 587 11.55 -22.24 -10.32
N PRO A 588 11.85 -23.52 -10.04
CA PRO A 588 12.42 -24.01 -8.76
C PRO A 588 13.88 -23.58 -8.48
N GLY A 589 14.33 -22.48 -9.08
CA GLY A 589 15.65 -21.88 -8.93
C GLY A 589 15.65 -20.39 -9.32
N SER A 590 14.47 -19.75 -9.25
CA SER A 590 14.28 -18.30 -9.33
C SER A 590 13.59 -17.83 -8.06
N ASP A 591 13.93 -16.63 -7.65
CA ASP A 591 13.32 -15.92 -6.52
C ASP A 591 12.27 -14.93 -7.08
N TYR A 592 11.42 -14.35 -6.22
CA TYR A 592 10.35 -13.41 -6.61
C TYR A 592 9.34 -14.03 -7.59
N VAL A 593 8.64 -15.07 -7.13
CA VAL A 593 7.83 -15.95 -7.99
C VAL A 593 6.34 -15.91 -7.61
N GLY A 594 5.56 -15.17 -8.40
CA GLY A 594 4.10 -15.16 -8.42
C GLY A 594 3.56 -14.74 -9.79
N LEU A 595 2.25 -14.43 -9.90
CA LEU A 595 1.72 -13.74 -11.08
C LEU A 595 2.46 -12.41 -11.30
N PHE A 596 2.64 -11.66 -10.22
CA PHE A 596 3.60 -10.58 -10.08
C PHE A 596 4.83 -11.10 -9.33
N GLY A 597 6.04 -10.79 -9.83
CA GLY A 597 7.28 -11.15 -9.14
C GLY A 597 7.58 -10.17 -8.02
N GLU A 598 7.62 -8.88 -8.36
CA GLU A 598 7.75 -7.76 -7.43
C GLU A 598 6.66 -6.72 -7.70
N ALA A 599 6.03 -6.18 -6.64
CA ALA A 599 4.97 -5.17 -6.74
C ALA A 599 5.20 -3.96 -5.81
N VAL A 600 4.97 -2.77 -6.34
CA VAL A 600 4.87 -1.47 -5.64
C VAL A 600 3.56 -0.73 -5.98
N GLY A 601 2.64 -1.42 -6.67
CA GLY A 601 1.36 -0.89 -7.15
C GLY A 601 0.15 -1.65 -6.59
N ILE A 602 -1.03 -1.37 -7.15
CA ILE A 602 -2.33 -1.86 -6.62
C ILE A 602 -2.78 -3.11 -7.38
N VAL A 603 -3.19 -4.14 -6.64
CA VAL A 603 -3.83 -5.36 -7.16
C VAL A 603 -5.17 -5.59 -6.46
N ASP A 604 -6.26 -5.58 -7.23
CA ASP A 604 -7.64 -5.53 -6.72
C ASP A 604 -8.53 -6.58 -7.39
N ASP A 605 -9.44 -7.18 -6.62
CA ASP A 605 -10.53 -8.08 -7.05
C ASP A 605 -10.09 -9.32 -7.88
N VAL A 606 -8.84 -9.77 -7.68
CA VAL A 606 -8.24 -10.85 -8.49
C VAL A 606 -8.51 -12.25 -7.91
N ALA A 607 -9.27 -13.08 -8.62
CA ALA A 607 -9.34 -14.51 -8.35
C ALA A 607 -8.35 -15.31 -9.22
N ILE A 608 -7.47 -16.12 -8.60
CA ILE A 608 -6.62 -17.10 -9.30
C ILE A 608 -7.05 -18.51 -8.90
N ALA A 609 -7.57 -19.26 -9.87
CA ALA A 609 -8.08 -20.62 -9.68
C ALA A 609 -7.08 -21.70 -10.13
N ASN A 610 -7.02 -22.80 -9.39
CA ASN A 610 -6.30 -24.03 -9.79
C ASN A 610 -4.82 -23.80 -10.20
N ALA A 611 -4.14 -22.85 -9.53
CA ALA A 611 -2.76 -22.48 -9.84
C ALA A 611 -1.75 -23.58 -9.48
N SER A 612 -0.60 -23.58 -10.17
CA SER A 612 0.56 -24.41 -9.85
C SER A 612 1.81 -23.53 -9.91
N VAL A 613 2.26 -23.02 -8.77
CA VAL A 613 3.43 -22.15 -8.66
C VAL A 613 4.56 -22.86 -7.95
N VAL A 614 5.75 -22.85 -8.56
CA VAL A 614 6.99 -23.38 -7.99
C VAL A 614 8.11 -22.34 -8.15
N GLY A 615 8.70 -21.93 -7.03
CA GLY A 615 9.80 -20.96 -6.94
C GLY A 615 10.94 -21.44 -6.03
N ASN A 616 11.82 -20.51 -5.62
CA ASN A 616 12.84 -20.75 -4.59
C ASN A 616 12.64 -19.86 -3.34
N ASP A 617 12.92 -18.56 -3.42
CA ASP A 617 12.65 -17.59 -2.35
C ASP A 617 11.58 -16.56 -2.80
N ASP A 618 10.85 -15.96 -1.86
CA ASP A 618 9.70 -15.05 -2.11
C ASP A 618 8.70 -15.63 -3.12
N VAL A 619 7.93 -16.64 -2.71
CA VAL A 619 7.08 -17.46 -3.60
C VAL A 619 5.60 -17.43 -3.18
N ALA A 620 4.70 -17.04 -4.09
CA ALA A 620 3.25 -17.10 -3.88
C ALA A 620 2.43 -17.26 -5.15
N GLY A 621 1.10 -17.38 -5.03
CA GLY A 621 0.20 -17.40 -6.18
C GLY A 621 0.07 -16.04 -6.87
N LEU A 622 0.02 -14.95 -6.10
CA LEU A 622 -0.26 -13.60 -6.60
C LEU A 622 1.00 -12.72 -6.68
N VAL A 623 1.71 -12.50 -5.57
CA VAL A 623 2.88 -11.59 -5.49
C VAL A 623 4.08 -12.32 -4.88
N GLY A 624 5.25 -12.33 -5.53
CA GLY A 624 6.47 -12.87 -4.91
C GLY A 624 6.90 -12.05 -3.71
N PHE A 625 7.30 -10.80 -3.95
CA PHE A 625 7.60 -9.78 -2.95
C PHE A 625 6.78 -8.52 -3.24
N GLY A 626 6.25 -7.86 -2.20
CA GLY A 626 5.62 -6.54 -2.36
C GLY A 626 6.12 -5.55 -1.32
N HIS A 627 6.36 -4.31 -1.77
CA HIS A 627 6.99 -3.22 -1.02
C HIS A 627 5.95 -2.23 -0.45
N GLU A 628 6.40 -1.28 0.37
CA GLU A 628 5.57 -0.42 1.24
C GLU A 628 4.56 0.50 0.52
N ASP A 629 4.72 0.77 -0.77
CA ASP A 629 3.75 1.52 -1.60
C ASP A 629 2.63 0.66 -2.24
N ALA A 630 2.73 -0.67 -2.18
CA ALA A 630 1.78 -1.59 -2.81
C ALA A 630 0.44 -1.70 -2.05
N GLU A 631 -0.59 -2.22 -2.71
CA GLU A 631 -1.84 -2.66 -2.05
C GLU A 631 -2.34 -3.96 -2.68
N VAL A 632 -2.72 -4.95 -1.87
CA VAL A 632 -3.41 -6.16 -2.35
C VAL A 632 -4.72 -6.34 -1.58
N ARG A 633 -5.83 -6.27 -2.29
CA ARG A 633 -7.16 -6.42 -1.68
C ARG A 633 -8.18 -7.16 -2.55
N ASN A 634 -9.20 -7.73 -1.89
CA ASN A 634 -10.27 -8.51 -2.52
C ASN A 634 -9.80 -9.76 -3.31
N ALA A 635 -8.55 -10.18 -3.14
CA ALA A 635 -7.93 -11.22 -3.95
C ALA A 635 -8.07 -12.64 -3.36
N THR A 636 -8.17 -13.65 -4.22
CA THR A 636 -8.32 -15.07 -3.83
C THR A 636 -7.37 -15.97 -4.60
N VAL A 637 -6.69 -16.90 -3.92
CA VAL A 637 -5.79 -17.89 -4.55
C VAL A 637 -6.17 -19.32 -4.19
N SER A 638 -6.25 -20.21 -5.19
CA SER A 638 -6.44 -21.66 -5.02
C SER A 638 -5.49 -22.48 -5.91
N GLY A 639 -5.25 -23.75 -5.54
CA GLY A 639 -4.31 -24.64 -6.24
C GLY A 639 -3.18 -25.10 -5.33
N SER A 640 -1.92 -24.93 -5.74
CA SER A 640 -0.75 -25.19 -4.89
C SER A 640 0.41 -24.24 -5.17
N VAL A 641 1.07 -23.81 -4.09
CA VAL A 641 2.30 -23.01 -4.11
C VAL A 641 3.42 -23.81 -3.46
N ARG A 642 4.61 -23.80 -4.06
CA ARG A 642 5.79 -24.49 -3.52
C ARG A 642 7.09 -23.71 -3.67
N GLY A 643 7.78 -23.43 -2.56
CA GLY A 643 9.09 -22.78 -2.54
C GLY A 643 10.11 -23.49 -1.66
N THR A 644 11.17 -22.76 -1.31
CA THR A 644 12.17 -23.12 -0.30
C THR A 644 12.02 -22.20 0.91
N THR A 645 12.07 -20.89 0.68
CA THR A 645 12.10 -19.84 1.70
C THR A 645 11.01 -18.82 1.39
N ARG A 646 10.44 -18.17 2.42
CA ARG A 646 9.38 -17.13 2.31
C ARG A 646 8.26 -17.51 1.34
N VAL A 647 7.47 -18.50 1.73
CA VAL A 647 6.40 -19.07 0.91
C VAL A 647 5.02 -18.71 1.47
N GLY A 648 4.12 -18.19 0.64
CA GLY A 648 2.74 -17.87 0.99
C GLY A 648 1.73 -18.16 -0.12
N GLY A 649 0.44 -17.99 0.14
CA GLY A 649 -0.59 -18.10 -0.90
C GLY A 649 -0.79 -16.81 -1.70
N ILE A 650 -0.88 -15.68 -1.00
CA ILE A 650 -0.96 -14.33 -1.58
C ILE A 650 0.44 -13.76 -1.83
N ALA A 651 1.30 -13.76 -0.81
CA ALA A 651 2.60 -13.10 -0.82
C ALA A 651 3.74 -13.98 -0.27
N GLY A 652 4.92 -13.97 -0.88
CA GLY A 652 6.11 -14.57 -0.29
C GLY A 652 6.59 -13.74 0.90
N GLN A 653 6.84 -12.46 0.63
CA GLN A 653 6.91 -11.39 1.62
C GLN A 653 5.97 -10.24 1.22
N ALA A 654 5.16 -9.80 2.17
CA ALA A 654 4.29 -8.64 2.05
C ALA A 654 4.72 -7.58 3.06
N ASP A 655 5.54 -6.63 2.62
CA ASP A 655 5.76 -5.40 3.36
C ASP A 655 4.71 -4.38 2.89
N LEU A 656 3.42 -4.79 2.92
CA LEU A 656 2.27 -4.10 2.30
C LEU A 656 0.94 -4.52 2.95
N PRO A 657 -0.16 -3.73 2.83
CA PRO A 657 -1.45 -4.04 3.44
C PRO A 657 -2.24 -5.12 2.69
N LEU A 658 -2.53 -6.23 3.36
CA LEU A 658 -3.35 -7.34 2.86
C LEU A 658 -4.78 -7.25 3.40
N THR A 659 -5.75 -6.85 2.57
CA THR A 659 -7.13 -6.56 3.02
C THR A 659 -8.19 -7.39 2.29
N ASN A 660 -9.03 -8.13 3.02
CA ASN A 660 -10.08 -8.98 2.44
C ASN A 660 -9.51 -9.98 1.40
N VAL A 661 -8.41 -10.66 1.74
CA VAL A 661 -7.76 -11.65 0.86
C VAL A 661 -7.89 -13.08 1.38
N SER A 662 -8.01 -14.07 0.49
CA SER A 662 -8.23 -15.47 0.88
C SER A 662 -7.37 -16.50 0.14
N VAL A 663 -6.99 -17.57 0.84
CA VAL A 663 -6.21 -18.68 0.27
C VAL A 663 -6.85 -20.02 0.56
N THR A 664 -7.06 -20.81 -0.49
CA THR A 664 -7.47 -22.23 -0.43
C THR A 664 -6.43 -23.16 -1.06
N ALA A 665 -5.26 -22.64 -1.44
CA ALA A 665 -4.15 -23.39 -2.03
C ALA A 665 -3.31 -24.13 -0.98
N ASP A 666 -2.83 -25.33 -1.30
CA ASP A 666 -1.85 -26.06 -0.46
C ASP A 666 -0.46 -25.41 -0.60
N VAL A 667 0.06 -24.83 0.49
CA VAL A 667 1.34 -24.08 0.54
C VAL A 667 2.45 -24.95 1.15
N ASN A 668 3.58 -25.04 0.45
CA ASN A 668 4.64 -26.00 0.75
C ASN A 668 6.03 -25.32 0.70
N GLY A 669 6.76 -25.28 1.81
CA GLY A 669 8.11 -24.68 1.87
C GLY A 669 9.10 -25.46 2.75
N THR A 670 10.26 -24.86 3.03
CA THR A 670 11.32 -25.44 3.87
C THR A 670 11.48 -24.64 5.16
N ASP A 671 11.87 -23.36 5.03
CA ASP A 671 12.06 -22.40 6.13
C ASP A 671 10.75 -21.62 6.37
N VAL A 672 10.72 -20.28 6.35
CA VAL A 672 9.51 -19.51 6.67
C VAL A 672 8.34 -19.79 5.70
N VAL A 673 7.19 -20.26 6.23
CA VAL A 673 5.97 -20.55 5.45
C VAL A 673 4.71 -20.06 6.17
N GLY A 674 3.79 -19.42 5.44
CA GLY A 674 2.42 -19.17 5.88
C GLY A 674 1.38 -19.59 4.84
N GLY A 675 0.13 -19.83 5.23
CA GLY A 675 -0.95 -20.08 4.27
C GLY A 675 -1.33 -18.84 3.45
N LEU A 676 -1.34 -17.66 4.07
CA LEU A 676 -1.59 -16.38 3.41
C LEU A 676 -0.27 -15.75 2.92
N ALA A 677 0.70 -15.59 3.81
CA ALA A 677 1.97 -14.92 3.54
C ALA A 677 3.15 -15.59 4.24
N GLY A 678 4.30 -15.71 3.59
CA GLY A 678 5.52 -16.17 4.26
C GLY A 678 5.95 -15.20 5.36
N ILE A 679 6.11 -13.93 4.99
CA ILE A 679 6.44 -12.82 5.89
C ILE A 679 5.47 -11.66 5.70
N VAL A 680 5.15 -10.97 6.80
CA VAL A 680 4.54 -9.64 6.76
C VAL A 680 5.39 -8.65 7.56
N GLY A 681 5.74 -7.53 6.92
CA GLY A 681 6.48 -6.40 7.49
C GLY A 681 5.67 -5.10 7.43
N SER A 682 6.03 -4.14 8.29
CA SER A 682 5.60 -2.72 8.34
C SER A 682 4.09 -2.37 8.41
N ASP A 683 3.17 -3.26 8.01
CA ASP A 683 1.77 -2.90 7.70
C ASP A 683 0.73 -3.84 8.34
N ARG A 684 -0.46 -4.02 7.74
CA ARG A 684 -1.59 -4.78 8.31
C ARG A 684 -2.10 -5.92 7.44
N ILE A 685 -2.59 -6.97 8.11
CA ILE A 685 -3.52 -7.95 7.55
C ILE A 685 -4.90 -7.72 8.17
N ASP A 686 -5.93 -7.52 7.35
CA ASP A 686 -7.30 -7.29 7.82
C ASP A 686 -8.32 -8.15 7.05
N ARG A 687 -9.29 -8.75 7.77
CA ARG A 687 -10.38 -9.59 7.22
C ARG A 687 -9.94 -10.69 6.25
N SER A 688 -8.80 -11.32 6.53
CA SER A 688 -8.12 -12.21 5.59
C SER A 688 -7.93 -13.61 6.16
N TRP A 689 -7.89 -14.64 5.30
CA TRP A 689 -7.91 -16.02 5.78
C TRP A 689 -7.24 -17.06 4.88
N ALA A 690 -6.85 -18.19 5.48
CA ALA A 690 -6.28 -19.33 4.77
C ALA A 690 -6.88 -20.67 5.23
N SER A 691 -7.24 -21.54 4.28
CA SER A 691 -7.83 -22.87 4.52
C SER A 691 -7.12 -24.03 3.81
N GLY A 692 -6.08 -23.76 3.02
CA GLY A 692 -5.26 -24.79 2.38
C GLY A 692 -4.22 -25.37 3.35
N THR A 693 -3.72 -26.58 3.05
CA THR A 693 -2.74 -27.25 3.93
C THR A 693 -1.40 -26.52 3.89
N VAL A 694 -0.81 -26.24 5.05
CA VAL A 694 0.53 -25.66 5.15
C VAL A 694 1.54 -26.74 5.52
N THR A 695 2.56 -26.95 4.68
CA THR A 695 3.62 -27.95 4.93
C THR A 695 5.00 -27.29 5.00
N GLY A 696 5.74 -27.56 6.09
CA GLY A 696 7.10 -27.06 6.32
C GLY A 696 8.06 -28.12 6.87
N THR A 697 9.34 -27.77 7.06
CA THR A 697 10.37 -28.70 7.58
C THR A 697 11.40 -28.09 8.54
N ASP A 698 11.59 -26.76 8.50
CA ASP A 698 12.52 -26.00 9.34
C ASP A 698 11.73 -24.93 10.14
N ALA A 699 12.19 -23.69 10.28
CA ALA A 699 11.62 -22.72 11.23
C ALA A 699 10.45 -21.86 10.69
N LYS A 700 9.60 -21.38 11.62
CA LYS A 700 8.56 -20.34 11.41
C LYS A 700 7.44 -20.74 10.44
N ILE A 701 6.65 -21.73 10.85
CA ILE A 701 5.53 -22.28 10.06
C ILE A 701 4.19 -21.85 10.67
N GLY A 702 3.35 -21.17 9.89
CA GLY A 702 2.03 -20.68 10.34
C GLY A 702 0.87 -21.04 9.41
N GLY A 703 -0.32 -21.28 9.96
CA GLY A 703 -1.52 -21.50 9.13
C GLY A 703 -1.94 -20.28 8.30
N LEU A 704 -1.70 -19.06 8.79
CA LEU A 704 -1.86 -17.79 8.07
C LEU A 704 -0.52 -17.17 7.69
N VAL A 705 0.41 -16.99 8.65
CA VAL A 705 1.68 -16.26 8.42
C VAL A 705 2.89 -16.98 9.04
N GLY A 706 4.00 -17.07 8.32
CA GLY A 706 5.24 -17.63 8.88
C GLY A 706 5.90 -16.72 9.92
N ASN A 707 6.27 -15.50 9.52
CA ASN A 707 6.87 -14.47 10.40
C ASN A 707 6.14 -13.11 10.28
N VAL A 708 5.66 -12.57 11.41
CA VAL A 708 5.13 -11.19 11.49
C VAL A 708 6.19 -10.27 12.09
N ARG A 709 6.42 -9.06 11.52
CA ARG A 709 7.41 -8.07 11.97
C ARG A 709 6.83 -6.65 11.93
N ASN A 710 6.80 -5.94 13.05
CA ASN A 710 6.28 -4.56 13.16
C ASN A 710 4.88 -4.33 12.54
N ALA A 711 4.08 -5.40 12.44
CA ALA A 711 2.83 -5.43 11.68
C ALA A 711 1.62 -5.79 12.56
N GLU A 712 0.41 -5.45 12.11
CA GLU A 712 -0.85 -5.78 12.79
C GLU A 712 -1.65 -6.86 12.05
N ILE A 713 -2.26 -7.81 12.78
CA ILE A 713 -3.23 -8.77 12.22
C ILE A 713 -4.57 -8.59 12.94
N THR A 714 -5.62 -8.26 12.17
CA THR A 714 -6.99 -8.00 12.64
C THR A 714 -8.04 -8.81 11.90
N ASP A 715 -9.09 -9.23 12.61
CA ASP A 715 -10.29 -9.88 12.07
C ASP A 715 -9.98 -11.06 11.10
N SER A 716 -8.94 -11.87 11.37
CA SER A 716 -8.33 -12.80 10.40
C SER A 716 -8.13 -14.21 10.97
N TRP A 717 -8.26 -15.27 10.15
CA TRP A 717 -8.32 -16.66 10.63
C TRP A 717 -7.65 -17.71 9.73
N ALA A 718 -7.27 -18.84 10.32
CA ALA A 718 -6.72 -19.99 9.62
C ALA A 718 -7.47 -21.28 9.94
N SER A 719 -7.79 -22.08 8.92
CA SER A 719 -8.52 -23.34 9.05
C SER A 719 -7.86 -24.54 8.37
N GLY A 720 -6.76 -24.33 7.64
CA GLY A 720 -5.94 -25.41 7.06
C GLY A 720 -5.05 -26.09 8.11
N ASP A 721 -4.82 -27.39 7.95
CA ASP A 721 -3.89 -28.15 8.80
C ASP A 721 -2.44 -27.69 8.58
N VAL A 722 -1.65 -27.63 9.65
CA VAL A 722 -0.23 -27.26 9.64
C VAL A 722 0.62 -28.50 9.91
N VAL A 723 1.38 -28.97 8.93
CA VAL A 723 2.10 -30.24 8.96
C VAL A 723 3.60 -30.01 8.82
N VAL A 724 4.40 -30.62 9.72
CA VAL A 724 5.87 -30.46 9.73
C VAL A 724 6.55 -31.84 9.73
N ASP A 725 7.39 -32.09 8.73
CA ASP A 725 8.23 -33.30 8.61
C ASP A 725 9.71 -32.97 8.93
N GLY A 726 9.94 -32.46 10.15
CA GLY A 726 11.25 -32.01 10.61
C GLY A 726 11.30 -31.61 12.10
N ASP A 727 12.48 -31.16 12.53
CA ASP A 727 12.78 -30.71 13.90
C ASP A 727 12.64 -29.17 13.98
N ALA A 728 11.43 -28.67 13.66
CA ALA A 728 11.13 -27.23 13.50
C ALA A 728 11.17 -26.41 14.80
N PHE A 729 11.22 -25.09 14.63
CA PHE A 729 11.01 -24.09 15.70
C PHE A 729 9.91 -23.12 15.26
N ASP A 730 9.17 -22.55 16.22
CA ASP A 730 8.12 -21.55 16.00
C ASP A 730 6.98 -22.05 15.06
N VAL A 731 6.14 -22.98 15.53
CA VAL A 731 5.03 -23.54 14.72
C VAL A 731 3.67 -23.16 15.29
N GLY A 732 2.78 -22.55 14.49
CA GLY A 732 1.47 -22.09 14.97
C GLY A 732 0.30 -22.31 14.01
N GLY A 733 -0.89 -22.59 14.55
CA GLY A 733 -2.11 -22.75 13.76
C GLY A 733 -2.56 -21.48 13.02
N LEU A 734 -2.14 -20.29 13.47
CA LEU A 734 -2.29 -19.00 12.77
C LEU A 734 -0.92 -18.43 12.37
N VAL A 735 0.03 -18.30 13.31
CA VAL A 735 1.34 -17.69 13.04
C VAL A 735 2.50 -18.51 13.60
N GLY A 736 3.57 -18.70 12.84
CA GLY A 736 4.79 -19.34 13.35
C GLY A 736 5.45 -18.50 14.43
N TYR A 737 6.05 -17.37 14.02
CA TYR A 737 6.75 -16.43 14.90
C TYR A 737 6.20 -14.99 14.76
N VAL A 738 6.01 -14.31 15.88
CA VAL A 738 5.62 -12.89 15.94
C VAL A 738 6.72 -12.10 16.64
N ASP A 739 7.28 -11.11 15.94
CA ASP A 739 8.36 -10.28 16.49
C ASP A 739 7.85 -9.18 17.43
N VAL A 740 8.80 -8.47 18.06
CA VAL A 740 8.55 -7.23 18.81
C VAL A 740 7.80 -6.18 17.97
N GLY A 741 7.16 -5.22 18.62
CA GLY A 741 6.34 -4.18 17.99
C GLY A 741 4.96 -4.65 17.55
N SER A 742 4.90 -5.80 16.86
CA SER A 742 3.71 -6.40 16.22
C SER A 742 2.50 -6.56 17.15
N GLY A 743 1.29 -6.44 16.59
CA GLY A 743 0.01 -6.59 17.29
C GLY A 743 -0.90 -7.64 16.65
N ILE A 744 -1.64 -8.42 17.44
CA ILE A 744 -2.61 -9.40 16.92
C ILE A 744 -3.91 -9.32 17.73
N SER A 745 -5.05 -9.15 17.06
CA SER A 745 -6.36 -9.10 17.71
C SER A 745 -7.51 -9.60 16.85
N ASN A 746 -8.54 -10.18 17.47
CA ASN A 746 -9.72 -10.75 16.79
C ASN A 746 -9.33 -11.82 15.76
N VAL A 747 -8.66 -12.90 16.21
CA VAL A 747 -8.13 -13.94 15.31
C VAL A 747 -8.45 -15.37 15.77
N SER A 748 -8.49 -16.33 14.84
CA SER A 748 -8.76 -17.72 15.17
C SER A 748 -8.02 -18.77 14.34
N ALA A 749 -7.80 -19.95 14.93
CA ALA A 749 -7.14 -21.08 14.29
C ALA A 749 -7.88 -22.41 14.55
N THR A 750 -8.31 -23.10 13.49
CA THR A 750 -9.13 -24.31 13.60
C THR A 750 -8.49 -25.60 13.07
N GLY A 751 -7.49 -25.51 12.18
CA GLY A 751 -6.77 -26.66 11.61
C GLY A 751 -5.81 -27.33 12.60
N ASP A 752 -5.56 -28.63 12.44
CA ASP A 752 -4.68 -29.40 13.33
C ASP A 752 -3.20 -29.06 13.07
N VAL A 753 -2.42 -28.90 14.15
CA VAL A 753 -0.98 -28.58 14.12
C VAL A 753 -0.18 -29.83 14.46
N VAL A 754 0.56 -30.36 13.48
CA VAL A 754 1.23 -31.66 13.54
C VAL A 754 2.74 -31.49 13.29
N ALA A 755 3.49 -31.17 14.34
CA ALA A 755 4.94 -30.98 14.34
C ALA A 755 5.64 -31.87 15.38
N PRO A 756 5.66 -33.21 15.20
CA PRO A 756 6.08 -34.15 16.24
C PRO A 756 7.56 -34.08 16.66
N GLY A 757 8.42 -33.44 15.86
CA GLY A 757 9.80 -33.10 16.22
C GLY A 757 10.00 -31.62 16.62
N GLY A 758 9.00 -30.77 16.40
CA GLY A 758 9.14 -29.32 16.54
C GLY A 758 8.96 -28.81 17.96
N ASP A 759 9.72 -27.79 18.31
CA ASP A 759 9.65 -27.08 19.60
C ASP A 759 8.90 -25.75 19.45
N GLU A 760 8.31 -25.27 20.56
CA GLU A 760 7.58 -23.99 20.64
C GLU A 760 6.37 -23.98 19.69
N VAL A 761 5.50 -24.97 19.89
CA VAL A 761 4.34 -25.30 19.04
C VAL A 761 3.03 -24.85 19.71
N GLY A 762 2.28 -23.99 19.03
CA GLY A 762 1.02 -23.41 19.52
C GLY A 762 -0.18 -23.69 18.63
N GLY A 763 -1.37 -23.84 19.22
CA GLY A 763 -2.63 -23.94 18.45
C GLY A 763 -3.02 -22.64 17.73
N LEU A 764 -2.49 -21.49 18.17
CA LEU A 764 -2.64 -20.18 17.52
C LEU A 764 -1.28 -19.63 17.06
N VAL A 765 -0.32 -19.44 17.99
CA VAL A 765 1.01 -18.90 17.66
C VAL A 765 2.11 -19.75 18.26
N GLY A 766 3.13 -20.11 17.49
CA GLY A 766 4.29 -20.85 17.98
C GLY A 766 5.03 -20.06 19.07
N HIS A 767 5.66 -18.95 18.67
CA HIS A 767 6.35 -18.03 19.57
C HIS A 767 5.94 -16.58 19.31
N HIS A 768 5.56 -15.82 20.36
CA HIS A 768 5.29 -14.39 20.21
C HIS A 768 6.07 -13.50 21.20
N ASN A 769 6.76 -12.50 20.64
CA ASN A 769 7.28 -11.30 21.32
C ASN A 769 6.35 -10.09 21.16
N ALA A 770 5.14 -10.30 20.64
CA ALA A 770 4.15 -9.27 20.30
C ALA A 770 3.90 -8.25 21.43
N ARG A 771 3.54 -7.02 21.02
CA ARG A 771 3.06 -5.96 21.91
C ARG A 771 1.89 -6.46 22.77
N ILE A 772 0.93 -7.13 22.13
CA ILE A 772 -0.13 -7.96 22.76
C ILE A 772 -0.73 -8.92 21.71
N VAL A 773 -1.14 -10.11 22.15
CA VAL A 773 -2.13 -10.94 21.44
C VAL A 773 -3.45 -10.94 22.23
N SER A 774 -4.56 -10.54 21.62
CA SER A 774 -5.85 -10.38 22.32
C SER A 774 -7.03 -10.90 21.49
N ASN A 775 -8.21 -11.11 22.13
CA ASN A 775 -9.42 -11.57 21.46
C ASN A 775 -9.19 -12.76 20.49
N ALA A 776 -8.53 -13.82 20.96
CA ALA A 776 -8.11 -14.91 20.08
C ALA A 776 -8.54 -16.30 20.56
N TRP A 777 -8.80 -17.22 19.63
CA TRP A 777 -9.16 -18.60 19.99
C TRP A 777 -8.59 -19.67 19.05
N ALA A 778 -8.31 -20.85 19.61
CA ALA A 778 -7.82 -21.98 18.82
C ALA A 778 -8.52 -23.30 19.20
N SER A 779 -8.91 -24.08 18.19
CA SER A 779 -9.57 -25.39 18.36
C SER A 779 -8.84 -26.57 17.75
N GLY A 780 -7.85 -26.33 16.87
CA GLY A 780 -7.04 -27.39 16.27
C GLY A 780 -6.23 -28.18 17.31
N ASN A 781 -6.10 -29.49 17.10
CA ASN A 781 -5.28 -30.35 17.96
C ASN A 781 -3.80 -30.04 17.74
N VAL A 782 -3.02 -29.97 18.81
CA VAL A 782 -1.62 -29.53 18.77
C VAL A 782 -0.70 -30.69 19.15
N THR A 783 0.20 -31.08 18.26
CA THR A 783 1.23 -32.11 18.50
C THR A 783 2.61 -31.50 18.28
N GLY A 784 3.37 -31.35 19.36
CA GLY A 784 4.75 -30.82 19.36
C GLY A 784 5.72 -31.69 20.18
N ASN A 785 6.97 -31.26 20.32
CA ASN A 785 7.99 -31.89 21.17
C ASN A 785 8.11 -31.20 22.54
N GLU A 786 8.73 -30.02 22.62
CA GLU A 786 8.81 -29.17 23.82
C GLU A 786 8.06 -27.82 23.64
N SER A 787 7.68 -27.20 24.76
CA SER A 787 6.92 -25.93 24.83
C SER A 787 5.65 -25.97 23.97
N VAL A 788 4.74 -26.91 24.27
CA VAL A 788 3.52 -27.13 23.47
C VAL A 788 2.29 -26.60 24.21
N GLY A 789 1.50 -25.72 23.57
CA GLY A 789 0.31 -25.11 24.16
C GLY A 789 -0.88 -25.00 23.20
N GLY A 790 -2.11 -25.04 23.74
CA GLY A 790 -3.34 -24.97 22.94
C GLY A 790 -3.59 -23.61 22.27
N LEU A 791 -2.98 -22.53 22.76
CA LEU A 791 -2.87 -21.23 22.07
C LEU A 791 -1.42 -20.98 21.68
N PHE A 792 -0.50 -21.06 22.65
CA PHE A 792 0.85 -20.52 22.54
C PHE A 792 1.91 -21.55 22.92
N GLY A 793 2.90 -21.77 22.05
CA GLY A 793 4.09 -22.53 22.42
C GLY A 793 4.93 -21.75 23.45
N TYR A 794 5.36 -20.55 23.05
CA TYR A 794 5.95 -19.51 23.90
C TYR A 794 5.09 -18.24 23.92
N ALA A 795 4.78 -17.72 25.12
CA ALA A 795 3.94 -16.52 25.28
C ALA A 795 4.62 -15.32 25.98
N PHE A 796 4.22 -14.12 25.55
CA PHE A 796 4.61 -12.83 26.11
C PHE A 796 3.40 -12.08 26.69
N HIS A 797 2.96 -10.96 26.08
CA HIS A 797 1.74 -10.27 26.50
C HIS A 797 0.51 -10.89 25.82
N SER A 798 -0.45 -11.39 26.59
CA SER A 798 -1.67 -11.97 26.03
C SER A 798 -2.90 -11.68 26.89
N SER A 799 -4.03 -11.36 26.24
CA SER A 799 -5.32 -11.18 26.91
C SER A 799 -6.49 -11.91 26.24
N ASP A 800 -7.57 -12.09 26.98
CA ASP A 800 -8.93 -12.37 26.47
C ASP A 800 -9.00 -13.42 25.36
N SER A 801 -8.41 -14.60 25.61
CA SER A 801 -8.20 -15.65 24.60
C SER A 801 -8.42 -17.06 25.17
N TYR A 802 -8.78 -18.06 24.34
CA TYR A 802 -8.96 -19.45 24.82
C TYR A 802 -8.57 -20.58 23.84
N ALA A 803 -8.16 -21.73 24.40
CA ALA A 803 -7.88 -22.97 23.66
C ALA A 803 -8.89 -24.10 23.93
N THR A 804 -9.21 -24.91 22.90
CA THR A 804 -10.03 -26.12 23.03
C THR A 804 -9.45 -27.39 22.39
N GLY A 805 -8.44 -27.29 21.52
CA GLY A 805 -7.86 -28.46 20.83
C GLY A 805 -7.00 -29.36 21.73
N ALA A 806 -6.91 -30.66 21.41
CA ALA A 806 -6.15 -31.62 22.22
C ALA A 806 -4.64 -31.40 22.11
N VAL A 807 -3.92 -31.27 23.24
CA VAL A 807 -2.48 -30.94 23.24
C VAL A 807 -1.63 -32.18 23.54
N THR A 808 -0.65 -32.48 22.70
CA THR A 808 0.23 -33.67 22.75
C THR A 808 1.70 -33.27 22.59
N GLY A 809 2.58 -33.91 23.36
CA GLY A 809 4.04 -33.71 23.23
C GLY A 809 4.84 -34.36 24.36
N ASN A 810 6.12 -34.01 24.46
CA ASN A 810 7.10 -34.64 25.34
C ASN A 810 7.45 -33.79 26.58
N ALA A 811 7.60 -32.47 26.43
CA ALA A 811 8.04 -31.56 27.49
C ALA A 811 7.26 -30.23 27.48
N SER A 812 7.25 -29.54 28.63
CA SER A 812 6.68 -28.19 28.81
C SER A 812 5.28 -28.01 28.18
N LEU A 813 4.34 -28.90 28.56
CA LEU A 813 2.99 -28.99 27.96
C LEU A 813 1.95 -28.21 28.77
N GLY A 814 1.22 -27.30 28.13
CA GLY A 814 0.15 -26.52 28.75
C GLY A 814 -1.18 -26.58 28.00
N GLY A 815 -2.27 -26.30 28.71
CA GLY A 815 -3.61 -26.23 28.12
C GLY A 815 -3.81 -25.01 27.22
N ALA A 816 -3.30 -23.85 27.63
CA ALA A 816 -3.22 -22.65 26.79
C ALA A 816 -1.78 -22.37 26.35
N ILE A 817 -0.83 -22.39 27.29
CA ILE A 817 0.55 -21.90 27.09
C ILE A 817 1.55 -22.98 27.50
N GLY A 818 2.46 -23.35 26.61
CA GLY A 818 3.57 -24.28 26.90
C GLY A 818 4.60 -23.66 27.86
N THR A 819 5.21 -22.56 27.43
CA THR A 819 6.22 -21.77 28.16
C THR A 819 5.90 -20.27 28.06
N ASN A 820 6.35 -19.45 29.03
CA ASN A 820 6.18 -17.99 28.98
C ASN A 820 7.41 -17.23 29.46
N SER A 821 7.59 -16.01 28.95
CA SER A 821 8.66 -15.10 29.40
C SER A 821 8.49 -14.68 30.86
N SER A 822 9.61 -14.38 31.54
CA SER A 822 9.60 -13.81 32.91
C SER A 822 8.95 -12.43 33.02
N TYR A 823 8.77 -11.74 31.88
CA TYR A 823 8.13 -10.42 31.80
C TYR A 823 6.68 -10.48 31.27
N ALA A 824 6.20 -11.67 30.88
CA ALA A 824 4.88 -11.89 30.31
C ALA A 824 3.74 -11.42 31.21
N THR A 825 2.80 -10.65 30.64
CA THR A 825 1.53 -10.30 31.29
C THR A 825 0.41 -11.13 30.64
N ILE A 826 0.00 -12.18 31.35
CA ILE A 826 -1.09 -13.06 30.95
C ILE A 826 -2.32 -12.71 31.79
N SER A 827 -3.37 -12.22 31.16
CA SER A 827 -4.66 -11.88 31.78
C SER A 827 -5.79 -12.54 31.02
N SER A 828 -6.83 -13.05 31.69
CA SER A 828 -8.04 -13.53 30.99
C SER A 828 -7.77 -14.55 29.85
N VAL A 829 -6.71 -15.36 29.96
CA VAL A 829 -6.38 -16.45 29.03
C VAL A 829 -6.88 -17.77 29.63
N TYR A 830 -7.57 -18.57 28.83
CA TYR A 830 -8.30 -19.76 29.28
C TYR A 830 -8.03 -21.01 28.42
N TRP A 831 -8.43 -22.18 28.92
CA TRP A 831 -8.50 -23.40 28.11
C TRP A 831 -9.53 -24.40 28.66
N ASP A 832 -10.06 -25.29 27.81
CA ASP A 832 -10.88 -26.41 28.28
C ASP A 832 -10.01 -27.58 28.76
N VAL A 833 -10.02 -27.85 30.07
CA VAL A 833 -9.29 -28.95 30.69
C VAL A 833 -9.73 -30.34 30.21
N ASN A 834 -10.97 -30.45 29.70
CA ASN A 834 -11.52 -31.71 29.17
C ASN A 834 -11.03 -31.96 27.74
N ALA A 835 -11.14 -30.96 26.86
CA ALA A 835 -10.84 -31.09 25.44
C ALA A 835 -9.33 -31.04 25.16
N THR A 836 -8.58 -30.14 25.80
CA THR A 836 -7.11 -30.10 25.71
C THR A 836 -6.43 -31.33 26.34
N GLY A 837 -7.12 -32.01 27.27
CA GLY A 837 -6.56 -33.04 28.14
C GLY A 837 -5.55 -32.52 29.18
N LYS A 838 -5.45 -31.19 29.40
CA LYS A 838 -4.46 -30.57 30.30
C LYS A 838 -5.10 -30.00 31.57
N ASN A 839 -4.47 -30.28 32.70
CA ASN A 839 -4.84 -29.74 34.02
C ASN A 839 -3.93 -28.58 34.49
N SER A 840 -3.03 -28.09 33.64
CA SER A 840 -2.10 -27.00 33.91
C SER A 840 -1.74 -26.25 32.62
N SER A 841 -1.19 -25.05 32.77
CA SER A 841 -0.62 -24.20 31.73
C SER A 841 0.54 -23.39 32.33
N ALA A 842 1.45 -22.89 31.50
CA ALA A 842 2.30 -21.77 31.88
C ALA A 842 1.47 -20.46 31.93
N GLY A 843 2.10 -19.39 32.41
CA GLY A 843 1.46 -18.10 32.68
C GLY A 843 0.43 -18.12 33.82
N ASN A 844 -0.33 -17.04 33.95
CA ASN A 844 -1.49 -16.94 34.84
C ASN A 844 -2.82 -17.39 34.17
N ALA A 845 -2.73 -18.25 33.14
CA ALA A 845 -3.90 -18.75 32.43
C ALA A 845 -4.79 -19.63 33.34
N THR A 846 -6.09 -19.69 33.04
CA THR A 846 -7.09 -20.38 33.87
C THR A 846 -7.79 -21.53 33.13
N GLY A 847 -7.61 -22.75 33.62
CA GLY A 847 -8.31 -23.92 33.11
C GLY A 847 -9.77 -23.95 33.57
N LEU A 848 -10.69 -24.07 32.61
CA LEU A 848 -12.13 -24.23 32.82
C LEU A 848 -12.58 -25.59 32.26
N THR A 849 -13.74 -26.09 32.67
CA THR A 849 -14.36 -27.25 31.99
C THR A 849 -15.22 -26.80 30.82
N THR A 850 -15.44 -27.67 29.83
CA THR A 850 -16.36 -27.46 28.70
C THR A 850 -17.65 -26.75 29.11
N ALA A 851 -18.35 -27.25 30.13
CA ALA A 851 -19.63 -26.69 30.61
C ALA A 851 -19.54 -25.30 31.28
N GLN A 852 -18.33 -24.75 31.47
CA GLN A 852 -18.09 -23.37 31.87
C GLN A 852 -17.67 -22.49 30.69
N LEU A 853 -17.08 -23.09 29.64
CA LEU A 853 -16.65 -22.45 28.41
C LEU A 853 -17.74 -22.41 27.32
N THR A 854 -18.86 -23.10 27.51
CA THR A 854 -19.96 -23.18 26.53
C THR A 854 -21.30 -22.67 27.06
N GLY A 855 -22.15 -22.19 26.17
CA GLY A 855 -23.55 -21.84 26.47
C GLY A 855 -23.72 -20.65 27.43
N ALA A 856 -24.93 -20.49 27.97
CA ALA A 856 -25.35 -19.33 28.76
C ALA A 856 -24.50 -19.01 30.00
N THR A 857 -23.68 -19.96 30.49
CA THR A 857 -22.76 -19.80 31.62
C THR A 857 -21.43 -19.12 31.26
N VAL A 858 -21.11 -18.92 29.97
CA VAL A 858 -19.78 -18.47 29.54
C VAL A 858 -19.47 -17.03 29.94
N ASN A 859 -20.44 -16.10 29.85
CA ASN A 859 -20.32 -14.70 30.28
C ASN A 859 -19.99 -14.57 31.80
N GLY A 860 -20.46 -15.53 32.61
CA GLY A 860 -20.11 -15.61 34.03
C GLY A 860 -18.76 -16.29 34.35
N SER A 861 -18.09 -16.87 33.34
CA SER A 861 -16.90 -17.71 33.49
C SER A 861 -15.64 -17.12 32.83
N LEU A 862 -15.80 -16.46 31.69
CA LEU A 862 -14.74 -15.75 30.96
C LEU A 862 -14.64 -14.28 31.42
N ALA A 863 -14.08 -14.07 32.60
CA ALA A 863 -13.90 -12.74 33.18
C ALA A 863 -12.82 -11.93 32.44
N GLY A 864 -13.26 -10.95 31.64
CA GLY A 864 -12.41 -10.07 30.83
C GLY A 864 -13.01 -9.83 29.44
N PHE A 865 -13.63 -10.88 28.87
CA PHE A 865 -14.21 -10.88 27.54
C PHE A 865 -15.36 -9.87 27.42
N ASP A 866 -15.26 -8.95 26.45
CA ASP A 866 -16.35 -8.02 26.12
C ASP A 866 -17.39 -8.71 25.22
N PHE A 867 -18.40 -9.31 25.84
CA PHE A 867 -19.58 -9.87 25.18
C PHE A 867 -20.59 -8.83 24.66
N GLU A 868 -20.34 -7.52 24.85
CA GLU A 868 -21.12 -6.47 24.19
C GLU A 868 -20.52 -6.10 22.82
N ARG A 869 -19.19 -6.23 22.62
CA ARG A 869 -18.47 -5.67 21.44
C ARG A 869 -17.58 -6.64 20.68
N ALA A 870 -16.81 -7.48 21.37
CA ALA A 870 -15.77 -8.31 20.76
C ALA A 870 -16.23 -9.75 20.56
N TRP A 871 -16.95 -10.29 21.53
CA TRP A 871 -17.37 -11.69 21.55
C TRP A 871 -18.90 -11.84 21.50
N THR A 872 -19.37 -12.95 20.95
CA THR A 872 -20.74 -13.42 21.04
C THR A 872 -20.77 -14.79 21.72
N ALA A 873 -21.80 -15.03 22.52
CA ALA A 873 -22.02 -16.35 23.11
C ALA A 873 -22.73 -17.25 22.09
N THR A 874 -22.39 -18.54 22.09
CA THR A 874 -23.09 -19.58 21.32
C THR A 874 -23.54 -20.70 22.28
N ASP A 875 -24.30 -21.68 21.81
CA ASP A 875 -24.61 -22.89 22.57
C ASP A 875 -23.35 -23.74 22.83
N GLY A 876 -22.38 -23.66 21.91
CA GLY A 876 -21.02 -24.17 22.06
C GLY A 876 -20.10 -23.11 22.66
N TYR A 877 -18.84 -23.08 22.19
CA TYR A 877 -17.87 -22.05 22.57
C TYR A 877 -18.22 -20.68 21.95
N PRO A 878 -17.75 -19.55 22.52
CA PRO A 878 -17.90 -18.22 21.91
C PRO A 878 -17.41 -18.14 20.46
N ARG A 879 -17.77 -17.04 19.81
CA ARG A 879 -17.17 -16.57 18.55
C ARG A 879 -16.89 -15.08 18.65
N LEU A 880 -16.00 -14.57 17.82
CA LEU A 880 -15.82 -13.13 17.66
C LEU A 880 -17.04 -12.56 16.95
N GLN A 881 -17.42 -11.32 17.25
CA GLN A 881 -18.53 -10.68 16.53
C GLN A 881 -18.19 -10.40 15.06
N THR A 882 -16.90 -10.24 14.75
CA THR A 882 -16.39 -10.05 13.38
C THR A 882 -16.28 -11.35 12.57
N GLU A 883 -16.43 -12.52 13.19
CA GLU A 883 -16.58 -13.81 12.50
C GLU A 883 -18.00 -14.07 11.99
N VAL A 884 -19.01 -13.29 12.42
CA VAL A 884 -20.44 -13.55 12.14
C VAL A 884 -20.90 -12.84 10.86
N GLU A 885 -21.35 -13.60 9.87
CA GLU A 885 -21.92 -13.09 8.62
C GLU A 885 -23.44 -12.90 8.75
N SER A 886 -24.16 -13.97 9.10
CA SER A 886 -25.62 -13.97 9.24
C SER A 886 -26.10 -14.72 10.47
N VAL A 887 -27.34 -14.42 10.85
CA VAL A 887 -28.08 -15.08 11.94
C VAL A 887 -29.45 -15.42 11.38
N ASP A 888 -29.87 -16.66 11.55
CA ASP A 888 -31.12 -17.18 10.98
C ASP A 888 -32.00 -17.81 12.07
N LEU A 889 -33.32 -17.65 11.98
CA LEU A 889 -34.28 -18.12 12.99
C LEU A 889 -35.34 -19.02 12.37
N SER A 890 -35.32 -20.28 12.76
CA SER A 890 -36.29 -21.30 12.36
C SER A 890 -37.17 -21.73 13.55
N VAL A 891 -38.38 -22.23 13.27
CA VAL A 891 -39.37 -22.69 14.27
C VAL A 891 -40.04 -23.96 13.74
N ASP A 892 -40.04 -25.03 14.54
CA ASP A 892 -40.46 -26.37 14.10
C ASP A 892 -41.99 -26.53 13.93
N ASP A 893 -42.80 -25.75 14.65
CA ASP A 893 -44.25 -25.68 14.44
C ASP A 893 -44.78 -24.25 14.63
N ALA A 894 -45.27 -23.65 13.54
CA ALA A 894 -45.83 -22.30 13.50
C ALA A 894 -47.36 -22.24 13.75
N ALA A 895 -48.02 -23.35 14.11
CA ALA A 895 -49.48 -23.50 14.19
C ALA A 895 -50.01 -23.98 15.56
N LEU A 896 -49.30 -23.61 16.64
CA LEU A 896 -49.58 -23.98 18.04
C LEU A 896 -51.01 -23.66 18.54
N ARG A 897 -51.42 -24.26 19.66
CA ARG A 897 -52.61 -23.84 20.44
C ARG A 897 -52.20 -23.37 21.85
N PRO A 898 -53.02 -22.56 22.55
CA PRO A 898 -52.66 -22.03 23.88
C PRO A 898 -52.36 -23.14 24.89
N GLY A 899 -51.11 -23.20 25.36
CA GLY A 899 -50.57 -24.25 26.23
C GLY A 899 -49.81 -25.39 25.53
N GLU A 900 -49.58 -25.29 24.22
CA GLU A 900 -48.60 -26.10 23.47
C GLU A 900 -47.29 -25.31 23.30
N THR A 901 -46.21 -26.02 22.91
CA THR A 901 -44.87 -25.46 22.72
C THR A 901 -44.27 -25.89 21.38
N ALA A 902 -43.40 -25.05 20.83
CA ALA A 902 -42.53 -25.37 19.68
C ALA A 902 -41.10 -24.99 20.03
N ASP A 903 -40.14 -25.71 19.46
CA ASP A 903 -38.73 -25.35 19.54
C ASP A 903 -38.39 -24.34 18.44
N ALA A 904 -37.62 -23.32 18.79
CA ALA A 904 -36.95 -22.42 17.86
C ALA A 904 -35.47 -22.80 17.76
N THR A 905 -34.87 -22.69 16.58
CA THR A 905 -33.42 -22.84 16.40
C THR A 905 -32.84 -21.54 15.81
N VAL A 906 -31.83 -21.00 16.49
CA VAL A 906 -31.04 -19.86 16.00
C VAL A 906 -29.71 -20.37 15.46
N ALA A 907 -29.54 -20.28 14.15
CA ALA A 907 -28.28 -20.53 13.46
C ALA A 907 -27.45 -19.25 13.37
N ILE A 908 -26.13 -19.43 13.31
CA ILE A 908 -25.14 -18.41 12.99
C ILE A 908 -24.34 -18.96 11.82
N ASP A 909 -24.23 -18.20 10.73
CA ASP A 909 -23.28 -18.47 9.66
C ASP A 909 -22.05 -17.57 9.87
N LEU A 910 -20.86 -18.16 9.71
CA LEU A 910 -19.58 -17.48 9.90
C LEU A 910 -18.92 -17.19 8.56
N VAL A 911 -18.10 -16.14 8.49
CA VAL A 911 -17.40 -15.72 7.26
C VAL A 911 -16.40 -16.79 6.75
N SER A 912 -16.05 -17.79 7.56
CA SER A 912 -15.31 -18.99 7.15
C SER A 912 -16.13 -20.00 6.34
N GLY A 913 -17.45 -19.84 6.26
CA GLY A 913 -18.40 -20.85 5.77
C GLY A 913 -18.83 -21.89 6.81
N ASP A 914 -18.35 -21.80 8.05
CA ASP A 914 -18.80 -22.64 9.17
C ASP A 914 -20.15 -22.17 9.75
N THR A 915 -20.85 -23.08 10.44
CA THR A 915 -22.10 -22.76 11.14
C THR A 915 -22.01 -23.04 12.64
N ALA A 916 -22.57 -22.15 13.47
CA ALA A 916 -22.78 -22.33 14.90
C ALA A 916 -24.27 -22.18 15.27
N THR A 917 -24.64 -22.46 16.53
CA THR A 917 -26.01 -22.21 17.04
C THR A 917 -25.97 -21.37 18.31
N ALA A 918 -26.99 -20.53 18.51
CA ALA A 918 -27.12 -19.66 19.69
C ALA A 918 -28.52 -19.72 20.33
N THR A 919 -29.23 -20.83 20.14
CA THR A 919 -30.63 -21.05 20.54
C THR A 919 -30.87 -20.80 22.04
N THR A 920 -29.94 -21.20 22.91
CA THR A 920 -30.09 -21.08 24.36
C THR A 920 -29.55 -19.76 24.92
N VAL A 921 -28.89 -18.93 24.09
CA VAL A 921 -28.16 -17.72 24.50
C VAL A 921 -28.60 -16.44 23.78
N ALA A 922 -29.31 -16.56 22.66
CA ALA A 922 -29.85 -15.43 21.91
C ALA A 922 -30.82 -14.60 22.76
N ASN A 923 -30.79 -13.28 22.58
CA ASN A 923 -31.75 -12.40 23.23
C ASN A 923 -33.04 -12.38 22.40
N TYR A 924 -34.13 -12.94 22.94
CA TYR A 924 -35.40 -13.03 22.23
C TYR A 924 -36.40 -11.94 22.62
N THR A 925 -37.19 -11.49 21.65
CA THR A 925 -38.38 -10.65 21.85
C THR A 925 -39.59 -11.21 21.11
N SER A 926 -40.79 -10.76 21.49
CA SER A 926 -42.06 -11.13 20.88
C SER A 926 -42.91 -9.88 20.68
N THR A 927 -43.46 -9.68 19.48
CA THR A 927 -44.35 -8.54 19.19
C THR A 927 -45.70 -8.65 19.92
N ALA A 928 -46.09 -9.86 20.34
CA ALA A 928 -47.28 -10.11 21.14
C ALA A 928 -47.04 -11.16 22.25
N PRO A 929 -46.46 -10.79 23.40
CA PRO A 929 -46.20 -11.71 24.52
C PRO A 929 -47.45 -12.35 25.14
N GLY A 930 -48.65 -11.81 24.87
CA GLY A 930 -49.93 -12.42 25.23
C GLY A 930 -50.39 -13.55 24.28
N VAL A 931 -49.75 -13.68 23.11
CA VAL A 931 -49.98 -14.73 22.11
C VAL A 931 -48.89 -15.80 22.24
N ALA A 932 -47.61 -15.42 22.16
CA ALA A 932 -46.48 -16.33 22.33
C ALA A 932 -45.32 -15.65 23.08
N THR A 933 -44.65 -16.42 23.94
CA THR A 933 -43.39 -16.03 24.63
C THR A 933 -42.35 -17.09 24.37
N VAL A 934 -41.08 -16.73 24.19
CA VAL A 934 -39.97 -17.68 24.06
C VAL A 934 -38.98 -17.49 25.22
N ASP A 935 -38.38 -18.58 25.68
CA ASP A 935 -37.36 -18.61 26.75
C ASP A 935 -36.33 -19.72 26.42
N GLY A 936 -35.06 -19.36 26.24
CA GLY A 936 -33.99 -20.31 25.90
C GLY A 936 -34.21 -21.18 24.65
N GLY A 937 -35.02 -20.70 23.69
CA GLY A 937 -35.43 -21.44 22.48
C GLY A 937 -36.84 -22.09 22.55
N GLU A 938 -37.41 -22.32 23.75
CA GLU A 938 -38.76 -22.89 23.88
C GLU A 938 -39.82 -21.80 23.65
N ILE A 939 -40.54 -21.84 22.52
CA ILE A 939 -41.71 -21.00 22.27
C ILE A 939 -42.92 -21.62 22.98
N VAL A 940 -43.55 -20.85 23.87
CA VAL A 940 -44.75 -21.24 24.60
C VAL A 940 -45.96 -20.40 24.17
N ALA A 941 -46.97 -21.06 23.60
CA ALA A 941 -48.22 -20.41 23.20
C ALA A 941 -49.08 -20.05 24.42
N ARG A 942 -49.45 -18.77 24.54
CA ARG A 942 -50.20 -18.18 25.67
C ARG A 942 -51.66 -17.87 25.34
N GLY A 943 -51.95 -17.47 24.11
CA GLY A 943 -53.28 -17.01 23.67
C GLY A 943 -53.40 -16.98 22.16
N ALA A 944 -54.62 -16.98 21.63
CA ALA A 944 -54.83 -17.06 20.19
C ALA A 944 -54.49 -15.74 19.47
N GLY A 945 -53.91 -15.82 18.27
CA GLY A 945 -53.46 -14.68 17.47
C GLY A 945 -52.21 -15.01 16.64
N SER A 946 -51.47 -13.98 16.23
CA SER A 946 -50.11 -14.11 15.71
C SER A 946 -49.12 -13.29 16.55
N ALA A 947 -47.87 -13.75 16.59
CA ALA A 947 -46.74 -13.04 17.19
C ALA A 947 -45.51 -13.28 16.32
N THR A 948 -44.77 -12.21 16.04
CA THR A 948 -43.43 -12.32 15.45
C THR A 948 -42.44 -12.48 16.60
N ILE A 949 -41.66 -13.55 16.56
CA ILE A 949 -40.52 -13.76 17.46
C ILE A 949 -39.28 -13.22 16.74
N THR A 950 -38.46 -12.46 17.45
CA THR A 950 -37.18 -11.94 16.95
C THR A 950 -36.07 -12.36 17.89
N ALA A 951 -35.01 -12.99 17.35
CA ALA A 951 -33.79 -13.35 18.07
C ALA A 951 -32.67 -12.36 17.69
N THR A 952 -31.91 -11.89 18.68
CA THR A 952 -30.76 -11.00 18.50
C THR A 952 -29.47 -11.70 18.94
N VAL A 953 -28.46 -11.73 18.07
CA VAL A 953 -27.11 -12.30 18.31
C VAL A 953 -26.09 -11.41 17.59
N ALA A 954 -24.98 -11.04 18.24
CA ALA A 954 -23.94 -10.15 17.68
C ALA A 954 -24.48 -8.82 17.07
N GLY A 955 -25.60 -8.32 17.60
CA GLY A 955 -26.30 -7.13 17.08
C GLY A 955 -27.21 -7.38 15.86
N LEU A 956 -27.02 -8.49 15.14
CA LEU A 956 -27.88 -8.94 14.04
C LEU A 956 -29.21 -9.49 14.59
N ASN A 957 -30.27 -9.45 13.76
CA ASN A 957 -31.62 -9.82 14.15
C ASN A 957 -32.27 -10.76 13.13
N ALA A 958 -32.72 -11.93 13.59
CA ALA A 958 -33.48 -12.90 12.81
C ALA A 958 -34.93 -12.96 13.32
N SER A 959 -35.92 -13.14 12.45
CA SER A 959 -37.35 -13.09 12.84
C SER A 959 -38.20 -14.17 12.19
N ALA A 960 -39.12 -14.75 12.96
CA ALA A 960 -40.06 -15.79 12.52
C ALA A 960 -41.47 -15.54 13.07
N ASP A 961 -42.50 -15.78 12.25
CA ASP A 961 -43.90 -15.61 12.61
C ASP A 961 -44.52 -16.89 13.21
N VAL A 962 -45.06 -16.77 14.42
CA VAL A 962 -45.77 -17.83 15.14
C VAL A 962 -47.27 -17.53 15.14
N ARG A 963 -48.09 -18.49 14.72
CA ARG A 963 -49.56 -18.40 14.78
C ARG A 963 -50.09 -19.33 15.86
N VAL A 964 -51.04 -18.84 16.64
CA VAL A 964 -51.67 -19.60 17.74
C VAL A 964 -53.18 -19.72 17.50
N ALA A 965 -53.64 -20.94 17.24
CA ALA A 965 -55.03 -21.26 16.95
C ALA A 965 -55.89 -21.37 18.22
N ALA A 966 -57.13 -20.88 18.19
CA ALA A 966 -57.99 -20.83 19.36
C ALA A 966 -58.41 -22.22 19.88
N ARG A 967 -58.35 -22.42 21.21
CA ARG A 967 -58.91 -23.59 21.88
C ARG A 967 -60.45 -23.47 21.93
N LEU A 968 -61.14 -24.25 21.10
CA LEU A 968 -62.60 -24.43 21.19
C LEU A 968 -62.95 -25.17 22.49
N SER A 969 -63.87 -24.61 23.27
CA SER A 969 -64.24 -25.11 24.60
C SER A 969 -65.34 -26.16 24.55
N THR A 970 -65.04 -27.40 24.91
CA THR A 970 -66.05 -28.43 25.22
C THR A 970 -66.53 -28.29 26.67
N ASP A 971 -67.37 -27.28 26.95
CA ASP A 971 -68.16 -27.21 28.18
C ASP A 971 -69.56 -27.79 27.92
N ASP A 972 -69.62 -29.12 27.84
CA ASP A 972 -70.86 -29.91 27.95
C ASP A 972 -70.52 -31.14 28.80
N GLY A 973 -70.78 -31.03 30.10
CA GLY A 973 -70.30 -31.99 31.09
C GLY A 973 -71.19 -33.23 31.24
N ASP A 974 -70.79 -34.33 30.62
CA ASP A 974 -71.19 -35.70 31.00
C ASP A 974 -70.05 -36.70 30.71
N ASP A 975 -70.12 -37.90 31.30
CA ASP A 975 -69.03 -38.90 31.36
C ASP A 975 -68.89 -39.78 30.09
N ASP A 976 -67.94 -40.72 30.10
CA ASP A 976 -67.72 -41.82 29.12
C ASP A 976 -66.97 -41.53 27.79
N ASN A 977 -65.67 -41.24 27.91
CA ASN A 977 -64.61 -41.94 27.15
C ASN A 977 -64.78 -42.11 25.62
N GLN A 978 -64.65 -41.02 24.87
CA GLN A 978 -64.22 -41.00 23.47
C GLN A 978 -63.03 -40.03 23.32
N PRO A 979 -62.06 -40.29 22.41
CA PRO A 979 -61.13 -39.24 22.02
C PRO A 979 -61.89 -38.11 21.32
N ALA A 980 -61.45 -36.87 21.51
CA ALA A 980 -62.02 -35.72 20.82
C ALA A 980 -61.96 -35.94 19.31
N ARG A 981 -63.10 -35.79 18.63
CA ARG A 981 -63.13 -35.76 17.16
C ARG A 981 -62.75 -34.36 16.73
N GLU A 982 -61.74 -34.28 15.87
CA GLU A 982 -61.22 -33.02 15.35
C GLU A 982 -62.31 -32.26 14.57
N LEU A 983 -62.22 -30.93 14.58
CA LEU A 983 -62.85 -30.11 13.56
C LEU A 983 -61.80 -29.90 12.47
N ASN A 984 -62.05 -30.41 11.25
CA ASN A 984 -61.26 -29.98 10.10
C ASN A 984 -62.00 -28.84 9.40
N VAL A 985 -61.38 -27.67 9.41
CA VAL A 985 -61.65 -26.65 8.40
C VAL A 985 -60.67 -26.91 7.26
N SER A 986 -61.17 -27.32 6.10
CA SER A 986 -60.33 -27.60 4.93
C SER A 986 -60.68 -26.70 3.76
N VAL A 987 -59.65 -26.16 3.11
CA VAL A 987 -59.75 -25.40 1.86
C VAL A 987 -59.65 -26.39 0.70
N VAL A 988 -60.80 -26.79 0.17
CA VAL A 988 -60.85 -27.88 -0.82
C VAL A 988 -60.40 -27.42 -2.20
N ASP A 989 -60.83 -26.22 -2.61
CA ASP A 989 -60.62 -25.68 -3.95
C ASP A 989 -60.13 -24.23 -3.91
N LEU A 990 -59.31 -23.86 -4.90
CA LEU A 990 -58.80 -22.52 -5.17
C LEU A 990 -58.86 -22.33 -6.69
N ALA A 991 -59.63 -21.34 -7.16
CA ALA A 991 -59.96 -21.21 -8.59
C ALA A 991 -59.50 -19.89 -9.24
N PRO A 992 -58.18 -19.59 -9.30
CA PRO A 992 -57.66 -18.66 -10.31
C PRO A 992 -57.68 -19.35 -11.68
N GLU A 993 -58.57 -18.94 -12.59
CA GLU A 993 -58.61 -19.50 -13.96
C GLU A 993 -57.42 -19.03 -14.84
N ASP A 994 -56.72 -17.96 -14.42
CA ASP A 994 -55.56 -17.37 -15.09
C ASP A 994 -54.34 -17.28 -14.15
N ALA A 995 -53.12 -17.31 -14.70
CA ALA A 995 -51.85 -17.15 -13.96
C ALA A 995 -51.10 -15.82 -14.25
N ASN A 996 -51.56 -15.07 -15.26
CA ASN A 996 -51.00 -13.79 -15.67
C ASN A 996 -52.02 -12.68 -15.38
N PHE A 997 -51.67 -11.77 -14.48
CA PHE A 997 -52.53 -10.65 -14.06
C PHE A 997 -51.99 -9.32 -14.58
N THR A 998 -52.70 -8.22 -14.33
CA THR A 998 -52.26 -6.88 -14.74
C THR A 998 -52.34 -5.88 -13.59
N VAL A 999 -51.33 -5.01 -13.48
CA VAL A 999 -51.28 -3.90 -12.52
C VAL A 999 -52.60 -3.11 -12.52
N GLY A 1000 -53.09 -2.78 -11.32
CA GLY A 1000 -54.31 -2.01 -11.11
C GLY A 1000 -55.63 -2.78 -11.29
N LYS A 1001 -55.61 -4.09 -11.61
CA LYS A 1001 -56.80 -4.95 -11.61
C LYS A 1001 -56.83 -5.81 -10.35
N PRO A 1002 -57.98 -5.93 -9.65
CA PRO A 1002 -58.09 -6.83 -8.52
C PRO A 1002 -58.07 -8.28 -9.02
N VAL A 1003 -57.16 -9.07 -8.45
CA VAL A 1003 -57.16 -10.53 -8.52
C VAL A 1003 -58.11 -11.04 -7.43
N THR A 1004 -59.09 -11.83 -7.84
CA THR A 1004 -60.07 -12.45 -6.95
C THR A 1004 -59.79 -13.94 -6.85
N ILE A 1005 -59.84 -14.49 -5.63
CA ILE A 1005 -59.63 -15.89 -5.31
C ILE A 1005 -60.85 -16.38 -4.53
N ASP A 1006 -61.62 -17.27 -5.15
CA ASP A 1006 -62.67 -18.02 -4.47
C ASP A 1006 -62.06 -19.16 -3.65
N VAL A 1007 -62.45 -19.24 -2.37
CA VAL A 1007 -61.98 -20.23 -1.40
C VAL A 1007 -63.15 -21.05 -0.86
N MET A 1008 -63.14 -22.37 -1.07
CA MET A 1008 -64.17 -23.26 -0.52
C MET A 1008 -63.81 -23.76 0.88
N VAL A 1009 -64.40 -23.12 1.89
CA VAL A 1009 -64.28 -23.48 3.31
C VAL A 1009 -65.27 -24.59 3.66
N VAL A 1010 -64.75 -25.81 3.89
CA VAL A 1010 -65.55 -26.96 4.33
C VAL A 1010 -65.39 -27.18 5.84
N ASN A 1011 -66.50 -27.34 6.54
CA ASN A 1011 -66.55 -27.84 7.92
C ASN A 1011 -67.14 -29.26 7.90
N ASP A 1012 -66.27 -30.27 8.00
CA ASP A 1012 -66.68 -31.69 8.10
C ASP A 1012 -67.13 -32.09 9.52
N GLY A 1013 -66.97 -31.19 10.48
CA GLY A 1013 -67.22 -31.37 11.90
C GLY A 1013 -68.70 -31.40 12.28
N VAL A 1014 -68.94 -31.72 13.56
CA VAL A 1014 -70.28 -31.94 14.13
C VAL A 1014 -70.89 -30.70 14.80
N ALA A 1015 -70.21 -29.55 14.74
CA ALA A 1015 -70.67 -28.28 15.30
C ALA A 1015 -70.36 -27.13 14.32
N THR A 1016 -71.08 -26.01 14.43
CA THR A 1016 -70.77 -24.78 13.68
C THR A 1016 -69.40 -24.26 14.10
N ALA A 1017 -68.54 -23.99 13.12
CA ALA A 1017 -67.18 -23.47 13.32
C ALA A 1017 -67.09 -22.00 12.90
N GLU A 1018 -66.24 -21.23 13.58
CA GLU A 1018 -65.75 -19.95 13.07
C GLU A 1018 -64.56 -20.21 12.13
N TYR A 1019 -64.43 -19.41 11.07
CA TYR A 1019 -63.30 -19.44 10.16
C TYR A 1019 -62.71 -18.04 9.97
N ALA A 1020 -61.41 -17.98 9.69
CA ALA A 1020 -60.74 -16.81 9.13
C ALA A 1020 -59.82 -17.30 8.00
N VAL A 1021 -60.05 -16.82 6.78
CA VAL A 1021 -59.20 -17.10 5.62
C VAL A 1021 -58.39 -15.84 5.34
N VAL A 1022 -57.07 -16.01 5.27
CA VAL A 1022 -56.12 -14.93 4.96
C VAL A 1022 -55.53 -15.21 3.58
N LEU A 1023 -55.51 -14.18 2.74
CA LEU A 1023 -54.69 -14.10 1.55
C LEU A 1023 -53.37 -13.40 1.92
N SER A 1024 -52.27 -14.11 1.74
CA SER A 1024 -50.91 -13.58 1.89
C SER A 1024 -50.26 -13.37 0.52
N LEU A 1025 -49.41 -12.35 0.42
CA LEU A 1025 -48.56 -12.03 -0.71
C LEU A 1025 -47.10 -11.97 -0.22
N ASN A 1026 -46.24 -12.84 -0.74
CA ASN A 1026 -44.86 -12.99 -0.27
C ASN A 1026 -44.79 -13.08 1.27
N GLY A 1027 -45.68 -13.91 1.86
CA GLY A 1027 -45.87 -14.06 3.31
C GLY A 1027 -46.79 -13.00 3.97
N THR A 1028 -46.73 -11.74 3.55
CA THR A 1028 -47.47 -10.62 4.15
C THR A 1028 -48.98 -10.72 3.91
N ALA A 1029 -49.80 -10.60 4.95
CA ALA A 1029 -51.26 -10.65 4.82
C ALA A 1029 -51.82 -9.42 4.08
N VAL A 1030 -52.51 -9.62 2.97
CA VAL A 1030 -53.06 -8.53 2.11
C VAL A 1030 -54.60 -8.46 2.09
N ALA A 1031 -55.29 -9.56 2.38
CA ALA A 1031 -56.74 -9.58 2.60
C ALA A 1031 -57.14 -10.67 3.60
N THR A 1032 -58.20 -10.44 4.38
CA THR A 1032 -58.70 -11.39 5.38
C THR A 1032 -60.21 -11.35 5.44
N GLU A 1033 -60.86 -12.50 5.32
CA GLU A 1033 -62.30 -12.67 5.47
C GLU A 1033 -62.62 -13.69 6.57
N SER A 1034 -63.66 -13.44 7.36
CA SER A 1034 -64.02 -14.30 8.50
C SER A 1034 -65.52 -14.39 8.73
N GLY A 1035 -65.96 -15.52 9.27
CA GLY A 1035 -67.38 -15.84 9.41
C GLY A 1035 -67.61 -17.18 10.11
N THR A 1036 -68.81 -17.72 9.96
CA THR A 1036 -69.19 -19.02 10.55
C THR A 1036 -69.77 -19.97 9.50
N VAL A 1037 -69.53 -21.26 9.67
CA VAL A 1037 -69.98 -22.33 8.77
C VAL A 1037 -70.58 -23.48 9.59
N GLU A 1038 -71.83 -23.86 9.30
CA GLU A 1038 -72.55 -24.90 10.05
C GLU A 1038 -71.90 -26.29 9.90
N ALA A 1039 -72.21 -27.18 10.83
CA ALA A 1039 -71.74 -28.57 10.83
C ALA A 1039 -72.05 -29.28 9.50
N GLY A 1040 -71.07 -30.01 8.95
CA GLY A 1040 -71.21 -30.74 7.68
C GLY A 1040 -71.52 -29.86 6.46
N SER A 1041 -71.23 -28.55 6.53
CA SER A 1041 -71.57 -27.57 5.48
C SER A 1041 -70.32 -26.95 4.83
N THR A 1042 -70.55 -26.26 3.72
CA THR A 1042 -69.51 -25.58 2.93
C THR A 1042 -69.94 -24.14 2.66
N THR A 1043 -68.98 -23.22 2.77
CA THR A 1043 -69.15 -21.79 2.44
C THR A 1043 -68.06 -21.38 1.46
N ALA A 1044 -68.43 -20.60 0.44
CA ALA A 1044 -67.47 -19.93 -0.43
C ALA A 1044 -67.09 -18.57 0.16
N VAL A 1045 -65.81 -18.22 0.09
CA VAL A 1045 -65.25 -16.96 0.59
C VAL A 1045 -64.46 -16.31 -0.55
N GLU A 1046 -64.82 -15.09 -0.91
CA GLU A 1046 -64.18 -14.32 -1.97
C GLU A 1046 -63.11 -13.41 -1.36
N LEU A 1047 -61.83 -13.61 -1.70
CA LEU A 1047 -60.72 -12.75 -1.30
C LEU A 1047 -60.20 -11.99 -2.52
N SER A 1048 -59.93 -10.68 -2.39
CA SER A 1048 -59.42 -9.88 -3.50
C SER A 1048 -58.26 -8.95 -3.10
N HIS A 1049 -57.29 -8.82 -4.00
CA HIS A 1049 -56.15 -7.91 -3.87
C HIS A 1049 -55.78 -7.32 -5.24
N ALA A 1050 -55.44 -6.03 -5.30
CA ALA A 1050 -55.00 -5.37 -6.52
C ALA A 1050 -53.51 -5.02 -6.41
N PHE A 1051 -52.76 -5.34 -7.46
CA PHE A 1051 -51.32 -5.13 -7.52
C PHE A 1051 -50.97 -3.73 -8.01
N ASP A 1052 -50.11 -3.01 -7.27
CA ASP A 1052 -49.66 -1.66 -7.62
C ASP A 1052 -48.43 -1.66 -8.57
N GLU A 1053 -47.65 -2.75 -8.61
CA GLU A 1053 -46.44 -2.89 -9.42
C GLU A 1053 -46.39 -4.22 -10.21
N PRO A 1054 -45.66 -4.29 -11.33
CA PRO A 1054 -45.48 -5.52 -12.09
C PRO A 1054 -44.32 -6.36 -11.52
N GLY A 1055 -44.49 -7.68 -11.49
CA GLY A 1055 -43.49 -8.59 -10.92
C GLY A 1055 -44.01 -10.02 -10.74
N THR A 1056 -43.16 -10.89 -10.21
CA THR A 1056 -43.55 -12.23 -9.75
C THR A 1056 -43.86 -12.19 -8.26
N TYR A 1057 -44.99 -12.74 -7.86
CA TYR A 1057 -45.41 -12.80 -6.46
C TYR A 1057 -45.92 -14.20 -6.11
N THR A 1058 -45.58 -14.69 -4.91
CA THR A 1058 -46.16 -15.91 -4.36
C THR A 1058 -47.41 -15.54 -3.57
N LEU A 1059 -48.59 -15.91 -4.09
CA LEU A 1059 -49.84 -15.85 -3.35
C LEU A 1059 -49.95 -17.11 -2.47
N SER A 1060 -50.43 -16.97 -1.24
CA SER A 1060 -50.73 -18.11 -0.37
C SER A 1060 -52.04 -17.95 0.39
N VAL A 1061 -52.76 -19.07 0.49
CA VAL A 1061 -54.04 -19.22 1.22
C VAL A 1061 -54.03 -20.57 1.92
N ALA A 1062 -54.19 -20.56 3.24
CA ALA A 1062 -54.05 -21.74 4.10
C ALA A 1062 -52.72 -22.50 3.85
N ASP A 1063 -52.78 -23.77 3.46
CA ASP A 1063 -51.65 -24.67 3.21
C ASP A 1063 -51.14 -24.64 1.75
N ARG A 1064 -51.74 -23.80 0.89
CA ARG A 1064 -51.45 -23.75 -0.55
C ARG A 1064 -50.82 -22.42 -0.95
N SER A 1065 -49.77 -22.50 -1.75
CA SER A 1065 -49.14 -21.37 -2.45
C SER A 1065 -49.10 -21.61 -3.96
N PHE A 1066 -49.07 -20.51 -4.71
CA PHE A 1066 -48.83 -20.52 -6.16
C PHE A 1066 -48.20 -19.19 -6.58
N ASP A 1067 -47.24 -19.27 -7.50
CA ASP A 1067 -46.59 -18.08 -8.06
C ASP A 1067 -47.41 -17.50 -9.21
N VAL A 1068 -47.54 -16.19 -9.24
CA VAL A 1068 -48.26 -15.45 -10.27
C VAL A 1068 -47.40 -14.36 -10.89
N THR A 1069 -47.59 -14.11 -12.18
CA THR A 1069 -46.90 -13.04 -12.90
C THR A 1069 -47.86 -11.87 -13.10
N VAL A 1070 -47.44 -10.66 -12.71
CA VAL A 1070 -48.20 -9.42 -12.90
C VAL A 1070 -47.52 -8.61 -13.99
N GLU A 1071 -48.19 -8.48 -15.14
CA GLU A 1071 -47.72 -7.69 -16.27
C GLU A 1071 -48.24 -6.24 -16.21
N SER A 1072 -47.63 -5.34 -16.98
CA SER A 1072 -48.12 -3.96 -17.17
C SER A 1072 -49.21 -3.89 -18.25
N GLU A 1073 -50.10 -2.88 -18.20
CA GLU A 1073 -51.14 -2.73 -19.23
C GLU A 1073 -50.54 -2.43 -20.61
N ARG A 1074 -50.46 -3.46 -21.46
CA ARG A 1074 -50.01 -3.35 -22.84
C ARG A 1074 -51.03 -2.62 -23.72
N SER A 1075 -50.91 -1.30 -23.78
CA SER A 1075 -51.76 -0.46 -24.64
C SER A 1075 -51.62 -0.85 -26.12
N GLY A 1076 -52.74 -0.97 -26.85
CA GLY A 1076 -52.73 -1.29 -28.27
C GLY A 1076 -54.09 -1.15 -28.97
N PRO A 1077 -54.13 -0.43 -30.10
CA PRO A 1077 -55.02 -0.66 -31.24
C PRO A 1077 -54.17 -0.87 -32.52
N SER A 1078 -54.64 -1.40 -33.66
CA SER A 1078 -55.97 -1.81 -34.17
C SER A 1078 -55.72 -2.85 -35.29
N ASP A 1079 -56.40 -3.99 -35.33
CA ASP A 1079 -57.59 -4.27 -36.17
C ASP A 1079 -57.24 -4.77 -37.61
N ASP A 1080 -58.11 -5.62 -38.19
CA ASP A 1080 -57.94 -6.40 -39.44
C ASP A 1080 -56.69 -7.34 -39.54
N GLY A 1081 -56.77 -8.59 -40.00
CA GLY A 1081 -57.92 -9.43 -40.37
C GLY A 1081 -57.53 -10.72 -41.13
N ASP A 1082 -58.47 -11.68 -41.18
CA ASP A 1082 -58.63 -12.74 -42.19
C ASP A 1082 -57.56 -13.86 -42.40
N SER A 1083 -57.60 -14.86 -41.51
CA SER A 1083 -57.82 -16.29 -41.88
C SER A 1083 -56.68 -17.26 -42.29
N THR A 1084 -57.05 -18.56 -42.22
CA THR A 1084 -56.46 -19.78 -42.81
C THR A 1084 -55.14 -20.37 -42.26
N ASP A 1085 -55.33 -21.41 -41.44
CA ASP A 1085 -54.84 -22.79 -41.65
C ASP A 1085 -53.34 -23.14 -41.84
N SER A 1086 -53.03 -24.32 -41.27
CA SER A 1086 -52.16 -25.37 -41.82
C SER A 1086 -50.75 -25.57 -41.24
N PHE A 1087 -50.67 -26.52 -40.31
CA PHE A 1087 -49.76 -27.67 -40.27
C PHE A 1087 -48.31 -27.54 -40.81
N GLY A 1088 -47.36 -27.92 -39.95
CA GLY A 1088 -46.11 -28.59 -40.35
C GLY A 1088 -44.87 -27.96 -39.73
N SER A 1089 -44.17 -28.57 -38.77
CA SER A 1089 -43.46 -29.86 -38.79
C SER A 1089 -42.02 -29.76 -39.31
N ALA A 1090 -41.08 -29.60 -38.36
CA ALA A 1090 -39.71 -30.13 -38.30
C ALA A 1090 -38.80 -30.07 -39.55
N GLY A 1091 -37.62 -29.47 -39.39
CA GLY A 1091 -36.54 -29.59 -40.37
C GLY A 1091 -35.21 -28.90 -39.99
N SER A 1092 -34.31 -29.68 -39.40
CA SER A 1092 -32.84 -29.64 -39.58
C SER A 1092 -32.04 -28.32 -39.51
N ASP A 1093 -31.19 -28.26 -38.49
CA ASP A 1093 -29.72 -28.16 -38.58
C ASP A 1093 -29.00 -26.87 -39.05
N ASP A 1094 -28.10 -26.43 -38.16
CA ASP A 1094 -26.73 -25.93 -38.37
C ASP A 1094 -26.38 -24.56 -39.01
N PHE A 1095 -25.67 -23.79 -38.16
CA PHE A 1095 -24.44 -23.00 -38.39
C PHE A 1095 -24.45 -21.54 -38.90
N ALA A 1096 -23.83 -20.69 -38.05
CA ALA A 1096 -23.10 -19.43 -38.29
C ALA A 1096 -23.85 -18.19 -38.86
N GLY A 1097 -23.56 -17.00 -38.31
CA GLY A 1097 -24.11 -15.75 -38.87
C GLY A 1097 -23.91 -14.38 -38.20
N ASP A 1098 -22.88 -14.17 -37.36
CA ASP A 1098 -22.20 -12.87 -37.12
C ASP A 1098 -22.99 -11.54 -36.92
N SER A 1099 -23.18 -11.18 -35.63
CA SER A 1099 -22.95 -9.87 -34.94
C SER A 1099 -23.29 -8.46 -35.50
N ARG A 1100 -23.27 -7.50 -34.54
CA ARG A 1100 -23.14 -6.02 -34.65
C ARG A 1100 -24.30 -5.25 -35.31
N SER A 1101 -25.02 -4.34 -34.66
CA SER A 1101 -24.69 -3.22 -33.74
C SER A 1101 -24.12 -1.96 -34.43
N SER A 1102 -24.74 -0.81 -34.13
CA SER A 1102 -24.24 0.57 -34.24
C SER A 1102 -25.38 1.54 -33.92
N GLY A 1103 -25.12 2.60 -33.14
CA GLY A 1103 -26.18 3.51 -32.65
C GLY A 1103 -25.71 4.54 -31.62
N ASP A 1104 -24.51 5.09 -31.80
CA ASP A 1104 -23.86 6.08 -30.92
C ASP A 1104 -24.53 7.47 -30.98
N ALA A 1105 -24.69 8.14 -29.83
CA ALA A 1105 -24.90 9.59 -29.67
C ALA A 1105 -24.90 10.07 -28.19
N SER A 1106 -23.80 10.65 -27.71
CA SER A 1106 -23.72 11.57 -26.55
C SER A 1106 -24.25 12.99 -26.93
N PRO A 1107 -24.25 14.05 -26.08
CA PRO A 1107 -23.94 14.16 -24.63
C PRO A 1107 -24.93 15.06 -23.81
N GLY A 1108 -24.66 15.30 -22.51
CA GLY A 1108 -24.83 16.65 -21.91
C GLY A 1108 -25.51 16.84 -20.54
N PHE A 1109 -24.73 17.31 -19.54
CA PHE A 1109 -25.03 18.19 -18.37
C PHE A 1109 -26.43 18.19 -17.68
N GLY A 1110 -26.48 18.17 -16.32
CA GLY A 1110 -27.77 18.41 -15.63
C GLY A 1110 -27.89 18.89 -14.17
N VAL A 1111 -27.13 18.40 -13.18
CA VAL A 1111 -27.09 18.88 -11.76
C VAL A 1111 -28.34 18.68 -10.85
N LEU A 1112 -28.06 18.29 -9.59
CA LEU A 1112 -28.90 18.29 -8.35
C LEU A 1112 -29.98 17.21 -8.13
N GLY A 1113 -29.80 16.41 -7.06
CA GLY A 1113 -30.84 15.57 -6.44
C GLY A 1113 -30.26 14.38 -5.66
N ALA A 1114 -30.08 14.51 -4.34
CA ALA A 1114 -29.46 13.46 -3.52
C ALA A 1114 -30.42 12.28 -3.23
N VAL A 1115 -29.90 11.06 -3.29
CA VAL A 1115 -30.56 9.83 -2.80
C VAL A 1115 -29.53 8.99 -2.04
N VAL A 1116 -29.93 8.44 -0.90
CA VAL A 1116 -29.18 7.46 -0.11
C VAL A 1116 -29.84 6.09 -0.30
N ALA A 1117 -29.10 5.12 -0.84
CA ALA A 1117 -29.33 3.68 -0.66
C ALA A 1117 -28.15 2.90 -1.25
N LEU A 1118 -27.39 2.21 -0.40
CA LEU A 1118 -26.54 1.08 -0.80
C LEU A 1118 -27.19 -0.21 -0.28
N LEU A 1119 -26.88 -1.34 -0.95
CA LEU A 1119 -26.99 -2.76 -0.55
C LEU A 1119 -27.92 -3.66 -1.40
N ALA A 1120 -27.48 -4.93 -1.50
CA ALA A 1120 -28.23 -6.14 -1.87
C ALA A 1120 -28.66 -6.37 -3.33
N VAL A 1121 -27.70 -6.62 -4.24
CA VAL A 1121 -27.89 -7.53 -5.41
C VAL A 1121 -26.61 -8.35 -5.68
N ALA A 1122 -26.36 -9.44 -4.95
CA ALA A 1122 -25.26 -10.39 -5.22
C ALA A 1122 -25.44 -11.76 -4.51
N ALA A 1123 -26.53 -12.49 -4.76
CA ALA A 1123 -26.79 -13.78 -4.08
C ALA A 1123 -27.53 -14.79 -4.98
N ALA A 1124 -26.89 -15.28 -6.06
CA ALA A 1124 -27.59 -16.06 -7.09
C ALA A 1124 -26.86 -17.27 -7.71
N THR A 1125 -25.64 -17.65 -7.32
CA THR A 1125 -25.03 -18.93 -7.76
C THR A 1125 -23.92 -19.46 -6.84
N ARG A 1126 -24.22 -20.48 -6.03
CA ARG A 1126 -23.33 -21.63 -5.74
C ARG A 1126 -24.15 -22.78 -5.15
N ARG A 1127 -24.47 -23.79 -5.98
CA ARG A 1127 -25.07 -25.05 -5.55
C ARG A 1127 -24.51 -26.23 -6.34
N ARG A 1128 -23.21 -26.47 -6.17
CA ARG A 1128 -22.53 -27.73 -6.50
C ARG A 1128 -21.25 -27.87 -5.70
#